data_AF-A0A6J2JQ57-F1
#
_entry.id   AF-A0A6J2JQ57-F1
#
_cell.length_a   1.000
_cell.length_b   1.000
_cell.length_c   1.000
_cell.angle_alpha   90.00
_cell.angle_beta   90.00
_cell.angle_gamma   90.00
#
_symmetry.space_group_name_H-M   'P 1'
#
loop_
_entity.id
_entity.type
_entity.pdbx_description
1 polymer ?
#
loop_
_entity_poly.entity_id
_entity_poly.type
_entity_poly.pdbx_seq_one_letter_code
_entity_poly.pdbx_strand_id
1 'polypeptide(L)'
;MANKTYNDLLCETSELIGEATQVDEALFESGVAERSTLQPLLLELRVRYTILLSRLDAVYDQILQPQKRLIVNRLLESCLGRLIEIKHDLVELHLSDFTFDDDEALKKLQVTPYEAEPCIPQYFVREREEEIKSRRGFIEETLRKLGHEPEKQKPLVLTEQQAVLIIQSHERARQGRLRGQFMKEIRLLKEKGRDQKGEMTPAAATSIQKVWRGFIARRETKRRKRAEQLLIGMDLPTYMESMEIKKAEEVKDFRRQLQVQREKEYQEALEKIEEQLRIQNGVKINEQIGDELRRWIREYYDRTARFPEFPSEDAGGSRTMYSRQGTGVDSDLSKSSPVSSKESKRSKESKDKKNSKAEESKNKDEVDDLQMYKCRSSAFLQEITNANEEFEDIWKFKDDADNPHERYYKDMIEREKMVKIEHEIRNVVDEMMRSELELLQAAFDKDRAHKGKKSKKPQKKVRRGGKKSKKKKEKDLTPDRTTESLFEELVMNGIIKPYPIVKIDDYLGEKCYVGGEWRNEGKEATPCLGDIRQLIKEYCILPLGSEQVRSQAPLVRSVLLTGPAGSGKKFLLKAICSEVGGTLFDLTPANIVGKYPGKSGLIMLIHLVMKVSRLLQPSVIWMDEAEKPFVKKIPKTDKTDPKRLKKDLVKIIKGICPEDRVLFIGTSRTPWDAEQKLLFQCYQKVIQIPRADYGSISLMWKTKLHRAGALSPRLEVSCLSRISDSYTIGTLLSVLDEVLTTKRRLQLRVRALTAQEIAVQLSFREPVYVEHDALAEAWMFKTPLERRKQKALQRLQELQQEAEAAAK
;
A
#
# COMPACT_ATOMS: atom_id res chain seq x y z
N MET A 1 -9.27 -1.12 -27.07
CA MET A 1 -10.45 -1.65 -26.36
C MET A 1 -11.53 -0.58 -26.35
N ALA A 2 -12.79 -0.97 -26.53
CA ALA A 2 -13.94 -0.06 -26.47
C ALA A 2 -14.28 0.24 -25.01
N ASN A 3 -14.90 1.38 -24.72
CA ASN A 3 -15.27 1.70 -23.33
C ASN A 3 -16.30 0.73 -22.74
N LYS A 4 -17.14 0.15 -23.61
CA LYS A 4 -18.05 -0.94 -23.28
C LYS A 4 -17.37 -2.06 -22.47
N THR A 5 -16.13 -2.43 -22.83
CA THR A 5 -15.39 -3.48 -22.13
C THR A 5 -15.17 -3.18 -20.63
N TYR A 6 -14.93 -1.91 -20.27
CA TYR A 6 -14.71 -1.55 -18.87
C TYR A 6 -16.01 -1.33 -18.10
N ASN A 7 -17.09 -0.93 -18.78
CA ASN A 7 -18.44 -0.91 -18.19
C ASN A 7 -18.92 -2.34 -17.92
N ASP A 8 -18.76 -3.26 -18.88
CA ASP A 8 -19.10 -4.68 -18.71
C ASP A 8 -18.31 -5.29 -17.53
N LEU A 9 -16.99 -5.02 -17.47
CA LEU A 9 -16.14 -5.46 -16.36
C LEU A 9 -16.59 -4.86 -15.00
N LEU A 10 -17.04 -3.60 -14.98
CA LEU A 10 -17.55 -2.98 -13.76
C LEU A 10 -18.88 -3.63 -13.31
N CYS A 11 -19.77 -3.97 -14.23
CA CYS A 11 -20.99 -4.71 -13.93
C CYS A 11 -20.69 -6.11 -13.35
N GLU A 12 -19.79 -6.87 -13.98
CA GLU A 12 -19.32 -8.16 -13.44
C GLU A 12 -18.67 -8.00 -12.06
N THR A 13 -17.95 -6.89 -11.84
CA THR A 13 -17.31 -6.62 -10.55
C THR A 13 -18.34 -6.28 -9.47
N SER A 14 -19.42 -5.58 -9.81
CA SER A 14 -20.54 -5.29 -8.89
C SER A 14 -21.23 -6.56 -8.38
N GLU A 15 -21.43 -7.54 -9.25
CA GLU A 15 -21.99 -8.85 -8.88
C GLU A 15 -21.08 -9.59 -7.90
N LEU A 16 -19.76 -9.59 -8.17
CA LEU A 16 -18.78 -10.17 -7.26
C LEU A 16 -18.68 -9.44 -5.91
N ILE A 17 -18.90 -8.12 -5.89
CA ILE A 17 -18.98 -7.36 -4.64
C ILE A 17 -20.19 -7.85 -3.82
N GLY A 18 -21.35 -8.02 -4.44
CA GLY A 18 -22.54 -8.57 -3.78
C GLY A 18 -22.32 -9.97 -3.22
N GLU A 19 -21.65 -10.85 -3.96
CA GLU A 19 -21.28 -12.19 -3.46
C GLU A 19 -20.29 -12.12 -2.28
N ALA A 20 -19.32 -11.21 -2.32
CA ALA A 20 -18.35 -11.03 -1.25
C ALA A 20 -19.00 -10.47 0.02
N THR A 21 -19.86 -9.46 -0.09
CA THR A 21 -20.56 -8.86 1.06
C THR A 21 -21.53 -9.84 1.71
N GLN A 22 -22.22 -10.69 0.94
CA GLN A 22 -23.08 -11.75 1.51
C GLN A 22 -22.29 -12.75 2.37
N VAL A 23 -21.09 -13.15 1.93
CA VAL A 23 -20.25 -14.05 2.73
C VAL A 23 -19.70 -13.32 3.96
N ASP A 24 -19.41 -12.03 3.85
CA ASP A 24 -18.98 -11.19 4.98
C ASP A 24 -20.09 -11.02 6.02
N GLU A 25 -21.33 -10.80 5.59
CA GLU A 25 -22.51 -10.71 6.47
C GLU A 25 -22.75 -12.03 7.19
N ALA A 26 -22.68 -13.16 6.48
CA ALA A 26 -22.80 -14.49 7.08
C ALA A 26 -21.72 -14.75 8.14
N LEU A 27 -20.49 -14.24 7.94
CA LEU A 27 -19.42 -14.29 8.93
C LEU A 27 -19.79 -13.52 10.20
N PHE A 28 -20.38 -12.32 10.08
CA PHE A 28 -20.78 -11.52 11.23
C PHE A 28 -22.02 -12.06 11.95
N GLU A 29 -22.96 -12.67 11.24
CA GLU A 29 -24.13 -13.34 11.82
C GLU A 29 -23.74 -14.54 12.68
N SER A 30 -22.67 -15.26 12.30
CA SER A 30 -22.14 -16.40 13.07
C SER A 30 -21.59 -16.01 14.45
N GLY A 31 -21.30 -14.73 14.68
CA GLY A 31 -20.93 -14.19 15.99
C GLY A 31 -19.58 -14.71 16.50
N VAL A 32 -19.61 -15.54 17.55
CA VAL A 32 -18.42 -16.17 18.13
C VAL A 32 -18.38 -17.61 17.63
N ALA A 33 -17.44 -17.92 16.72
CA ALA A 33 -17.31 -19.25 16.15
C ALA A 33 -15.97 -19.91 16.54
N GLU A 34 -15.90 -21.23 16.35
CA GLU A 34 -14.66 -21.99 16.50
C GLU A 34 -13.62 -21.52 15.47
N ARG A 35 -12.35 -21.45 15.89
CA ARG A 35 -11.24 -21.03 15.01
C ARG A 35 -11.11 -21.91 13.76
N SER A 36 -11.47 -23.19 13.85
CA SER A 36 -11.42 -24.18 12.77
C SER A 36 -12.39 -23.88 11.63
N THR A 37 -13.60 -23.37 11.95
CA THR A 37 -14.63 -23.05 10.95
C THR A 37 -14.44 -21.65 10.37
N LEU A 38 -13.91 -20.74 11.18
CA LEU A 38 -13.77 -19.33 10.82
C LEU A 38 -12.55 -19.09 9.90
N GLN A 39 -11.47 -19.86 10.07
CA GLN A 39 -10.26 -19.79 9.24
C GLN A 39 -10.51 -19.89 7.73
N PRO A 40 -11.14 -20.97 7.20
CA PRO A 40 -11.33 -21.13 5.75
C PRO A 40 -12.22 -20.03 5.16
N LEU A 41 -13.19 -19.53 5.93
CA LEU A 41 -14.05 -18.41 5.51
C LEU A 41 -13.27 -17.10 5.37
N LEU A 42 -12.39 -16.77 6.32
CA LEU A 42 -11.54 -15.58 6.23
C LEU A 42 -10.52 -15.66 5.08
N LEU A 43 -9.97 -16.85 4.82
CA LEU A 43 -9.06 -17.06 3.69
C LEU A 43 -9.79 -16.96 2.35
N GLU A 44 -11.00 -17.50 2.24
CA GLU A 44 -11.86 -17.30 1.08
C GLU A 44 -12.18 -15.82 0.84
N LEU A 45 -12.60 -15.09 1.88
CA LEU A 45 -12.89 -13.65 1.81
C LEU A 45 -11.66 -12.84 1.38
N ARG A 46 -10.49 -13.14 1.94
CA ARG A 46 -9.22 -12.52 1.54
C ARG A 46 -8.95 -12.66 0.05
N VAL A 47 -9.14 -13.87 -0.51
CA VAL A 47 -8.94 -14.10 -1.96
C VAL A 47 -9.97 -13.34 -2.78
N ARG A 48 -11.26 -13.37 -2.39
CA ARG A 48 -12.33 -12.61 -3.06
C ARG A 48 -12.02 -11.12 -3.12
N TYR A 49 -11.69 -10.50 -1.98
CA TYR A 49 -11.34 -9.08 -1.94
C TYR A 49 -10.06 -8.74 -2.71
N THR A 50 -9.10 -9.67 -2.78
CA THR A 50 -7.90 -9.48 -3.60
C THR A 50 -8.23 -9.44 -5.10
N ILE A 51 -9.10 -10.34 -5.56
CA ILE A 51 -9.58 -10.35 -6.95
C ILE A 51 -10.37 -9.07 -7.25
N LEU A 52 -11.29 -8.68 -6.35
CA LEU A 52 -12.06 -7.44 -6.47
C LEU A 52 -11.15 -6.22 -6.62
N LEU A 53 -10.11 -6.10 -5.80
CA LEU A 53 -9.14 -5.01 -5.89
C LEU A 53 -8.42 -4.98 -7.23
N SER A 54 -8.02 -6.14 -7.76
CA SER A 54 -7.34 -6.21 -9.06
C SER A 54 -8.25 -5.76 -10.22
N ARG A 55 -9.54 -6.15 -10.18
CA ARG A 55 -10.54 -5.76 -11.18
C ARG A 55 -10.90 -4.29 -11.05
N LEU A 56 -11.16 -3.81 -9.83
CA LEU A 56 -11.46 -2.40 -9.55
C LEU A 56 -10.29 -1.49 -9.94
N ASP A 57 -9.03 -1.87 -9.70
CA ASP A 57 -7.86 -1.10 -10.16
C ASP A 57 -7.80 -1.05 -11.70
N ALA A 58 -8.02 -2.19 -12.38
CA ALA A 58 -8.03 -2.23 -13.84
C ALA A 58 -9.14 -1.36 -14.45
N VAL A 59 -10.32 -1.33 -13.82
CA VAL A 59 -11.45 -0.48 -14.19
C VAL A 59 -11.12 0.99 -13.91
N TYR A 60 -10.65 1.31 -12.70
CA TYR A 60 -10.29 2.65 -12.27
C TYR A 60 -9.17 3.28 -13.13
N ASP A 61 -8.20 2.47 -13.55
CA ASP A 61 -7.11 2.93 -14.41
C ASP A 61 -7.63 3.35 -15.79
N GLN A 62 -8.75 2.78 -16.28
CA GLN A 62 -9.15 2.86 -17.69
C GLN A 62 -10.51 3.53 -17.97
N ILE A 63 -11.37 3.72 -16.96
CA ILE A 63 -12.62 4.49 -17.08
C ILE A 63 -12.31 5.97 -17.38
N LEU A 64 -12.99 6.56 -18.36
CA LEU A 64 -12.82 7.97 -18.73
C LEU A 64 -13.78 8.89 -17.97
N GLN A 65 -14.96 8.38 -17.60
CA GLN A 65 -16.00 9.18 -17.00
C GLN A 65 -15.68 9.58 -15.55
N PRO A 66 -15.59 10.90 -15.24
CA PRO A 66 -15.17 11.36 -13.91
C PRO A 66 -16.12 10.95 -12.77
N GLN A 67 -17.44 11.01 -13.00
CA GLN A 67 -18.43 10.68 -11.95
C GLN A 67 -18.46 9.17 -11.61
N LYS A 68 -18.41 8.28 -12.61
CA LYS A 68 -18.26 6.83 -12.37
C LYS A 68 -16.97 6.53 -11.60
N ARG A 69 -15.88 7.22 -11.97
CA ARG A 69 -14.57 7.06 -11.34
C ARG A 69 -14.60 7.37 -9.83
N LEU A 70 -15.39 8.34 -9.37
CA LEU A 70 -15.54 8.63 -7.95
C LEU A 70 -16.13 7.46 -7.16
N ILE A 71 -17.14 6.77 -7.70
CA ILE A 71 -17.74 5.59 -7.06
C ILE A 71 -16.76 4.43 -7.06
N VAL A 72 -16.09 4.18 -8.19
CA VAL A 72 -15.07 3.13 -8.28
C VAL A 72 -13.92 3.39 -7.30
N ASN A 73 -13.52 4.66 -7.09
CA ASN A 73 -12.53 5.00 -6.09
C ASN A 73 -12.99 4.63 -4.67
N ARG A 74 -14.22 5.02 -4.31
CA ARG A 74 -14.81 4.71 -2.99
C ARG A 74 -14.88 3.21 -2.73
N LEU A 75 -15.31 2.44 -3.74
CA LEU A 75 -15.32 0.98 -3.68
C LEU A 75 -13.91 0.41 -3.50
N LEU A 76 -12.94 0.88 -4.29
CA LEU A 76 -11.55 0.43 -4.22
C LEU A 76 -10.95 0.71 -2.84
N GLU A 77 -11.10 1.92 -2.30
CA GLU A 77 -10.59 2.28 -0.97
C GLU A 77 -11.25 1.47 0.15
N SER A 78 -12.55 1.22 0.04
CA SER A 78 -13.30 0.47 1.06
C SER A 78 -12.96 -1.03 1.01
N CYS A 79 -12.87 -1.64 -0.18
CA CYS A 79 -12.37 -3.00 -0.35
C CYS A 79 -10.93 -3.15 0.15
N LEU A 80 -10.09 -2.13 -0.06
CA LEU A 80 -8.70 -2.12 0.41
C LEU A 80 -8.64 -2.11 1.94
N GLY A 81 -9.46 -1.29 2.57
CA GLY A 81 -9.63 -1.25 4.03
C GLY A 81 -10.07 -2.61 4.58
N ARG A 82 -11.08 -3.22 3.95
CA ARG A 82 -11.59 -4.54 4.36
C ARG A 82 -10.54 -5.65 4.23
N LEU A 83 -9.74 -5.66 3.17
CA LEU A 83 -8.65 -6.61 3.01
C LEU A 83 -7.63 -6.53 4.17
N ILE A 84 -7.31 -5.32 4.64
CA ILE A 84 -6.38 -5.12 5.76
C ILE A 84 -7.01 -5.56 7.10
N GLU A 85 -8.31 -5.34 7.29
CA GLU A 85 -9.04 -5.88 8.46
C GLU A 85 -9.01 -7.40 8.48
N ILE A 86 -9.34 -8.05 7.36
CA ILE A 86 -9.29 -9.53 7.23
C ILE A 86 -7.87 -10.03 7.51
N LYS A 87 -6.85 -9.35 6.97
CA LYS A 87 -5.45 -9.68 7.26
C LYS A 87 -5.16 -9.60 8.75
N HIS A 88 -5.63 -8.56 9.44
CA HIS A 88 -5.41 -8.39 10.87
C HIS A 88 -6.09 -9.49 11.67
N ASP A 89 -7.32 -9.86 11.33
CA ASP A 89 -8.07 -10.94 11.98
C ASP A 89 -7.39 -12.30 11.75
N LEU A 90 -6.89 -12.58 10.53
CA LEU A 90 -6.08 -13.77 10.23
C LEU A 90 -4.79 -13.83 11.06
N VAL A 91 -4.12 -12.70 11.29
CA VAL A 91 -2.90 -12.65 12.11
C VAL A 91 -3.21 -12.93 13.57
N GLU A 92 -4.35 -12.46 14.08
CA GLU A 92 -4.80 -12.76 15.44
C GLU A 92 -5.22 -14.24 15.60
N LEU A 93 -5.90 -14.80 14.60
CA LEU A 93 -6.34 -16.19 14.59
C LEU A 93 -5.15 -17.16 14.53
N HIS A 94 -4.22 -16.95 13.59
CA HIS A 94 -3.05 -17.82 13.40
C HIS A 94 -1.88 -17.53 14.34
N LEU A 95 -1.89 -16.37 15.00
CA LEU A 95 -0.72 -15.84 15.73
C LEU A 95 0.55 -15.82 14.85
N SER A 96 0.38 -15.56 13.56
CA SER A 96 1.47 -15.48 12.57
C SER A 96 1.24 -14.28 11.65
N ASP A 97 2.31 -13.52 11.39
CA ASP A 97 2.25 -12.41 10.43
C ASP A 97 2.09 -12.92 8.98
N PHE A 98 2.47 -14.18 8.71
CA PHE A 98 2.37 -14.79 7.39
C PHE A 98 0.99 -15.43 7.17
N THR A 99 0.45 -15.23 5.98
CA THR A 99 -0.82 -15.79 5.51
C THR A 99 -0.52 -16.60 4.27
N PHE A 100 -0.81 -17.90 4.31
CA PHE A 100 -0.73 -18.77 3.13
C PHE A 100 -2.16 -18.95 2.64
N ASP A 101 -2.34 -18.81 1.33
CA ASP A 101 -3.64 -18.93 0.71
C ASP A 101 -4.02 -20.43 0.65
N ASP A 102 -5.25 -20.79 1.02
CA ASP A 102 -5.68 -22.19 1.07
C ASP A 102 -6.01 -22.71 -0.34
N ASP A 103 -5.46 -23.89 -0.67
CA ASP A 103 -5.70 -24.57 -1.95
C ASP A 103 -7.18 -24.83 -2.23
N GLU A 104 -7.99 -25.09 -1.20
CA GLU A 104 -9.43 -25.28 -1.33
C GLU A 104 -10.15 -23.99 -1.75
N ALA A 105 -9.78 -22.85 -1.16
CA ALA A 105 -10.33 -21.55 -1.53
C ALA A 105 -9.94 -21.17 -2.97
N LEU A 106 -8.69 -21.41 -3.36
CA LEU A 106 -8.22 -21.18 -4.73
C LEU A 106 -8.95 -22.07 -5.75
N LYS A 107 -9.16 -23.35 -5.43
CA LYS A 107 -9.93 -24.28 -6.29
C LYS A 107 -11.40 -23.88 -6.40
N LYS A 108 -12.03 -23.50 -5.28
CA LYS A 108 -13.44 -23.05 -5.26
C LYS A 108 -13.66 -21.82 -6.13
N LEU A 109 -12.73 -20.87 -6.07
CA LEU A 109 -12.80 -19.61 -6.84
C LEU A 109 -12.19 -19.72 -8.25
N GLN A 110 -11.59 -20.86 -8.61
CA GLN A 110 -10.90 -21.10 -9.89
C GLN A 110 -9.80 -20.07 -10.19
N VAL A 111 -9.05 -19.67 -9.16
CA VAL A 111 -8.06 -18.58 -9.23
C VAL A 111 -6.66 -19.11 -9.01
N THR A 112 -5.69 -18.56 -9.74
CA THR A 112 -4.29 -18.95 -9.58
C THR A 112 -3.65 -18.25 -8.36
N PRO A 113 -2.61 -18.84 -7.73
CA PRO A 113 -1.91 -18.20 -6.62
C PRO A 113 -1.30 -16.83 -6.94
N TYR A 114 -1.00 -16.57 -8.22
CA TYR A 114 -0.50 -15.28 -8.69
C TYR A 114 -1.59 -14.19 -8.71
N GLU A 115 -2.83 -14.56 -9.04
CA GLU A 115 -3.99 -13.66 -9.02
C GLU A 115 -4.49 -13.39 -7.59
N ALA A 116 -4.21 -14.30 -6.65
CA ALA A 116 -4.46 -14.10 -5.22
C ALA A 116 -3.41 -13.22 -4.51
N GLU A 117 -2.42 -12.65 -5.22
CA GLU A 117 -1.52 -11.66 -4.64
C GLU A 117 -2.17 -10.27 -4.58
N PRO A 118 -2.11 -9.56 -3.43
CA PRO A 118 -2.62 -8.19 -3.36
C PRO A 118 -1.86 -7.29 -4.35
N CYS A 119 -2.62 -6.65 -5.25
CA CYS A 119 -2.10 -5.65 -6.16
C CYS A 119 -1.93 -4.30 -5.44
N ILE A 120 -0.94 -3.51 -5.88
CA ILE A 120 -0.82 -2.12 -5.44
C ILE A 120 -1.62 -1.26 -6.41
N PRO A 121 -2.64 -0.53 -5.95
CA PRO A 121 -3.41 0.32 -6.84
C PRO A 121 -2.56 1.38 -7.54
N GLN A 122 -2.75 1.54 -8.84
CA GLN A 122 -1.92 2.43 -9.67
C GLN A 122 -2.13 3.92 -9.33
N TYR A 123 -3.31 4.26 -8.81
CA TYR A 123 -3.67 5.64 -8.47
C TYR A 123 -2.81 6.24 -7.35
N PHE A 124 -2.21 5.41 -6.49
CA PHE A 124 -1.34 5.85 -5.40
C PHE A 124 -0.23 6.80 -5.88
N VAL A 125 0.40 6.48 -7.01
CA VAL A 125 1.46 7.30 -7.61
C VAL A 125 0.92 8.16 -8.75
N ARG A 126 0.03 7.61 -9.58
CA ARG A 126 -0.42 8.23 -10.83
C ARG A 126 -1.08 9.60 -10.60
N GLU A 127 -1.98 9.71 -9.63
CA GLU A 127 -2.73 10.96 -9.40
C GLU A 127 -1.86 12.08 -8.84
N ARG A 128 -0.70 11.73 -8.27
CA ARG A 128 0.26 12.65 -7.66
C ARG A 128 1.57 12.72 -8.42
N GLU A 129 1.58 12.30 -9.68
CA GLU A 129 2.83 12.18 -10.44
C GLU A 129 3.50 13.56 -10.62
N GLU A 130 2.73 14.61 -10.88
CA GLU A 130 3.23 15.99 -10.99
C GLU A 130 3.82 16.50 -9.66
N GLU A 131 3.14 16.24 -8.55
CA GLU A 131 3.59 16.58 -7.20
C GLU A 131 4.90 15.86 -6.84
N ILE A 132 4.98 14.56 -7.12
CA ILE A 132 6.18 13.73 -6.86
C ILE A 132 7.36 14.20 -7.72
N LYS A 133 7.13 14.51 -9.00
CA LYS A 133 8.16 15.05 -9.91
C LYS A 133 8.66 16.41 -9.43
N SER A 134 7.76 17.32 -9.06
CA SER A 134 8.10 18.64 -8.54
C SER A 134 8.97 18.54 -7.27
N ARG A 135 8.56 17.70 -6.31
CA ARG A 135 9.32 17.45 -5.08
C ARG A 135 10.71 16.87 -5.34
N ARG A 136 10.83 15.88 -6.22
CA ARG A 136 12.12 15.30 -6.60
C ARG A 136 13.03 16.33 -7.27
N GLY A 137 12.47 17.11 -8.19
CA GLY A 137 13.19 18.21 -8.85
C GLY A 137 13.74 19.22 -7.83
N PHE A 138 12.94 19.59 -6.83
CA PHE A 138 13.39 20.46 -5.75
C PHE A 138 14.53 19.86 -4.91
N ILE A 139 14.43 18.58 -4.53
CA ILE A 139 15.50 17.88 -3.79
C ILE A 139 16.79 17.87 -4.62
N GLU A 140 16.69 17.51 -5.90
CA GLU A 140 17.84 17.47 -6.82
C GLU A 140 18.47 18.85 -7.05
N GLU A 141 17.66 19.90 -7.19
CA GLU A 141 18.14 21.27 -7.33
C GLU A 141 18.84 21.75 -6.05
N THR A 142 18.27 21.46 -4.88
CA THR A 142 18.86 21.81 -3.58
C THR A 142 20.21 21.10 -3.37
N LEU A 143 20.29 19.81 -3.72
CA LEU A 143 21.54 19.06 -3.68
C LEU A 143 22.57 19.61 -4.68
N ARG A 144 22.12 20.01 -5.88
CA ARG A 144 22.99 20.64 -6.88
C ARG A 144 23.59 21.95 -6.39
N LYS A 145 22.80 22.80 -5.70
CA LYS A 145 23.28 24.05 -5.07
C LYS A 145 24.37 23.80 -4.03
N LEU A 146 24.35 22.65 -3.36
CA LEU A 146 25.36 22.23 -2.37
C LEU A 146 26.62 21.61 -3.01
N GLY A 147 26.70 21.54 -4.33
CA GLY A 147 27.81 20.89 -5.04
C GLY A 147 27.77 19.36 -4.97
N HIS A 148 26.65 18.75 -4.56
CA HIS A 148 26.41 17.34 -4.79
C HIS A 148 26.05 17.15 -6.27
N GLU A 149 27.05 16.87 -7.10
CA GLU A 149 26.76 16.28 -8.41
C GLU A 149 26.25 14.85 -8.18
N PRO A 150 25.16 14.43 -8.85
CA PRO A 150 24.81 13.02 -8.89
C PRO A 150 26.04 12.24 -9.40
N GLU A 151 26.27 11.02 -8.90
CA GLU A 151 27.33 10.15 -9.42
C GLU A 151 27.14 9.96 -10.93
N LYS A 152 27.79 10.81 -11.74
CA LYS A 152 27.95 10.56 -13.16
C LYS A 152 28.73 9.26 -13.24
N GLN A 153 28.27 8.32 -14.08
CA GLN A 153 29.11 7.20 -14.48
C GLN A 153 30.44 7.80 -14.90
N LYS A 154 31.50 7.54 -14.12
CA LYS A 154 32.83 8.05 -14.44
C LYS A 154 33.08 7.63 -15.89
N PRO A 155 33.31 8.57 -16.82
CA PRO A 155 33.67 8.17 -18.17
C PRO A 155 34.86 7.23 -18.02
N LEU A 156 34.80 6.09 -18.72
CA LEU A 156 35.86 5.09 -18.69
C LEU A 156 37.17 5.79 -19.06
N VAL A 157 38.00 6.09 -18.05
CA VAL A 157 39.35 6.60 -18.26
C VAL A 157 40.15 5.41 -18.72
N LEU A 158 40.19 5.23 -20.04
CA LEU A 158 40.92 4.16 -20.67
C LEU A 158 42.41 4.45 -20.50
N THR A 159 43.15 3.55 -19.85
CA THR A 159 44.61 3.74 -19.73
C THR A 159 45.26 3.63 -21.11
N GLU A 160 46.39 4.29 -21.33
CA GLU A 160 47.11 4.26 -22.62
C GLU A 160 47.38 2.82 -23.09
N GLN A 161 47.74 1.93 -22.16
CA GLN A 161 47.96 0.51 -22.44
C GLN A 161 46.68 -0.20 -22.92
N GLN A 162 45.53 0.10 -22.32
CA GLN A 162 44.24 -0.43 -22.76
C GLN A 162 43.87 0.13 -24.14
N ALA A 163 44.18 1.39 -24.43
CA ALA A 163 43.90 2.01 -25.73
C ALA A 163 44.72 1.34 -26.84
N VAL A 164 46.02 1.14 -26.59
CA VAL A 164 46.92 0.46 -27.51
C VAL A 164 46.46 -0.98 -27.77
N LEU A 165 46.06 -1.72 -26.74
CA LEU A 165 45.55 -3.09 -26.90
C LEU A 165 44.27 -3.15 -27.74
N ILE A 166 43.35 -2.21 -27.56
CA ILE A 166 42.13 -2.12 -28.37
C ILE A 166 42.50 -1.83 -29.82
N ILE A 167 43.32 -0.81 -30.09
CA ILE A 167 43.75 -0.44 -31.45
C ILE A 167 44.43 -1.64 -32.14
N GLN A 168 45.38 -2.30 -31.47
CA GLN A 168 46.07 -3.48 -32.00
C GLN A 168 45.11 -4.65 -32.26
N SER A 169 44.08 -4.84 -31.41
CA SER A 169 43.08 -5.88 -31.62
C SER A 169 42.19 -5.60 -32.84
N HIS A 170 41.81 -4.33 -33.05
CA HIS A 170 41.03 -3.89 -34.20
C HIS A 170 41.84 -3.96 -35.49
N GLU A 171 43.12 -3.61 -35.46
CA GLU A 171 44.00 -3.74 -36.62
C GLU A 171 44.26 -5.21 -36.99
N ARG A 172 44.49 -6.08 -36.00
CA ARG A 172 44.56 -7.54 -36.25
C ARG A 172 43.25 -8.08 -36.84
N ALA A 173 42.11 -7.63 -36.35
CA ALA A 173 40.81 -8.03 -36.89
C ALA A 173 40.59 -7.51 -38.32
N ARG A 174 41.01 -6.28 -38.64
CA ARG A 174 40.98 -5.72 -39.99
C ARG A 174 41.84 -6.53 -40.94
N GLN A 175 43.09 -6.82 -40.56
CA GLN A 175 43.98 -7.67 -41.35
C GLN A 175 43.41 -9.08 -41.55
N GLY A 176 42.81 -9.66 -40.51
CA GLY A 176 42.14 -10.97 -40.59
C GLY A 176 40.99 -10.98 -41.60
N ARG A 177 40.14 -9.95 -41.61
CA ARG A 177 39.06 -9.81 -42.60
C ARG A 177 39.60 -9.68 -44.03
N LEU A 178 40.64 -8.88 -44.23
CA LEU A 178 41.26 -8.64 -45.53
C LEU A 178 41.90 -9.92 -46.10
N ARG A 179 42.64 -10.66 -45.25
CA ARG A 179 43.17 -11.99 -45.59
C ARG A 179 42.07 -13.00 -45.88
N GLY A 180 40.99 -12.98 -45.10
CA GLY A 180 39.82 -13.85 -45.30
C GLY A 180 39.11 -13.60 -46.64
N GLN A 181 38.93 -12.33 -47.02
CA GLN A 181 38.41 -11.96 -48.34
C GLN A 181 39.33 -12.47 -49.46
N PHE A 182 40.63 -12.21 -49.35
CA PHE A 182 41.60 -12.65 -50.36
C PHE A 182 41.63 -14.18 -50.53
N MET A 183 41.61 -14.94 -49.42
CA MET A 183 41.53 -16.40 -49.46
C MET A 183 40.21 -16.92 -50.05
N LYS A 184 39.10 -16.22 -49.80
CA LYS A 184 37.80 -16.54 -50.39
C LYS A 184 37.80 -16.34 -51.91
N GLU A 185 38.41 -15.26 -52.40
CA GLU A 185 38.58 -15.00 -53.83
C GLU A 185 39.43 -16.07 -54.51
N ILE A 186 40.56 -16.46 -53.92
CA ILE A 186 41.40 -17.57 -54.42
C ILE A 186 40.59 -18.87 -54.51
N ARG A 187 39.77 -19.17 -53.51
CA ARG A 187 38.92 -20.36 -53.52
C ARG A 187 37.87 -20.32 -54.63
N LEU A 188 37.22 -19.17 -54.83
CA LEU A 188 36.24 -18.95 -55.90
C LEU A 188 36.88 -19.09 -57.29
N LEU A 189 38.10 -18.60 -57.46
CA LEU A 189 38.88 -18.78 -58.70
C LEU A 189 39.25 -20.25 -58.93
N LYS A 190 39.63 -20.99 -57.88
CA LYS A 190 39.87 -22.44 -57.96
C LYS A 190 38.60 -23.24 -58.26
N GLU A 191 37.46 -22.85 -57.70
CA GLU A 191 36.16 -23.50 -57.96
C GLU A 191 35.69 -23.23 -59.40
N LYS A 192 35.86 -22.01 -59.93
CA LYS A 192 35.62 -21.71 -61.36
C LYS A 192 36.54 -22.49 -62.31
N GLY A 193 37.75 -22.85 -61.87
CA GLY A 193 38.66 -23.72 -62.61
C GLY A 193 38.32 -25.22 -62.53
N ARG A 194 37.29 -25.60 -61.76
CA ARG A 194 36.93 -27.00 -61.45
C ARG A 194 35.54 -27.39 -61.96
N ASP A 195 35.04 -26.75 -63.01
CA ASP A 195 33.84 -27.21 -63.73
C ASP A 195 34.18 -28.42 -64.63
N GLN A 196 34.57 -29.55 -64.02
CA GLN A 196 34.33 -30.86 -64.60
C GLN A 196 33.01 -31.37 -64.03
N LYS A 197 31.95 -31.35 -64.85
CA LYS A 197 30.68 -32.03 -64.56
C LYS A 197 30.94 -33.53 -64.50
N GLY A 198 31.28 -34.04 -63.33
CA GLY A 198 31.20 -35.47 -63.05
C GLY A 198 29.73 -35.90 -63.05
N GLU A 199 29.34 -36.82 -63.92
CA GLU A 199 28.01 -37.40 -63.92
C GLU A 199 27.74 -38.08 -62.57
N MET A 200 26.72 -37.62 -61.85
CA MET A 200 26.33 -38.22 -60.58
C MET A 200 25.63 -39.56 -60.82
N THR A 201 26.22 -40.64 -60.34
CA THR A 201 25.60 -41.97 -60.34
C THR A 201 24.26 -41.94 -59.58
N PRO A 202 23.19 -42.58 -60.08
CA PRO A 202 21.85 -42.51 -59.48
C PRO A 202 21.81 -43.03 -58.02
N ALA A 203 22.70 -43.95 -57.64
CA ALA A 203 22.85 -44.45 -56.27
C ALA A 203 23.43 -43.40 -55.29
N ALA A 204 24.35 -42.56 -55.76
CA ALA A 204 24.87 -41.44 -54.99
C ALA A 204 23.79 -40.38 -54.80
N ALA A 205 23.01 -40.09 -55.85
CA ALA A 205 21.86 -39.18 -55.77
C ALA A 205 20.82 -39.66 -54.74
N THR A 206 20.47 -40.94 -54.73
CA THR A 206 19.51 -41.49 -53.74
C THR A 206 20.06 -41.42 -52.31
N SER A 207 21.34 -41.70 -52.11
CA SER A 207 21.98 -41.62 -50.80
C SER A 207 21.99 -40.18 -50.26
N ILE A 208 22.34 -39.21 -51.11
CA ILE A 208 22.30 -37.78 -50.78
C ILE A 208 20.86 -37.35 -50.46
N GLN A 209 19.88 -37.74 -51.29
CA GLN A 209 18.46 -37.44 -51.05
C GLN A 209 17.95 -38.04 -49.75
N LYS A 210 18.33 -39.28 -49.41
CA LYS A 210 17.95 -39.93 -48.14
C LYS A 210 18.51 -39.19 -46.94
N VAL A 211 19.80 -38.82 -46.97
CA VAL A 211 20.45 -38.06 -45.89
C VAL A 211 19.81 -36.67 -45.76
N TRP A 212 19.54 -36.00 -46.88
CA TRP A 212 18.92 -34.68 -46.91
C TRP A 212 17.48 -34.71 -46.39
N ARG A 213 16.65 -35.65 -46.86
CA ARG A 213 15.28 -35.86 -46.36
C ARG A 213 15.28 -36.16 -44.86
N GLY A 214 16.20 -37.01 -44.40
CA GLY A 214 16.36 -37.31 -42.97
C GLY A 214 16.82 -36.10 -42.15
N PHE A 215 17.72 -35.27 -42.69
CA PHE A 215 18.14 -34.01 -42.06
C PHE A 215 17.00 -33.00 -41.97
N ILE A 216 16.24 -32.80 -43.05
CA ILE A 216 15.05 -31.94 -43.08
C ILE A 216 14.03 -32.44 -42.05
N ALA A 217 13.68 -33.74 -42.07
CA ALA A 217 12.72 -34.32 -41.14
C ALA A 217 13.15 -34.09 -39.68
N ARG A 218 14.40 -34.42 -39.31
CA ARG A 218 14.92 -34.17 -37.96
C ARG A 218 14.91 -32.69 -37.58
N ARG A 219 15.26 -31.80 -38.52
CA ARG A 219 15.24 -30.35 -38.30
C ARG A 219 13.81 -29.85 -38.06
N GLU A 220 12.84 -30.38 -38.80
CA GLU A 220 11.44 -30.05 -38.66
C GLU A 220 10.85 -30.61 -37.35
N THR A 221 11.10 -31.87 -37.02
CA THR A 221 10.71 -32.47 -35.73
C THR A 221 11.29 -31.67 -34.56
N LYS A 222 12.56 -31.26 -34.63
CA LYS A 222 13.19 -30.43 -33.60
C LYS A 222 12.54 -29.05 -33.49
N ARG A 223 12.13 -28.46 -34.62
CA ARG A 223 11.39 -27.19 -34.64
C ARG A 223 10.00 -27.35 -34.01
N ARG A 224 9.26 -28.40 -34.36
CA ARG A 224 7.93 -28.71 -33.79
C ARG A 224 8.02 -28.95 -32.28
N LYS A 225 8.95 -29.81 -31.84
CA LYS A 225 9.20 -30.03 -30.41
C LYS A 225 9.54 -28.74 -29.67
N ARG A 226 10.38 -27.88 -30.27
CA ARG A 226 10.68 -26.57 -29.66
C ARG A 226 9.46 -25.66 -29.61
N ALA A 227 8.62 -25.65 -30.64
CA ALA A 227 7.39 -24.87 -30.66
C ALA A 227 6.39 -25.37 -29.59
N GLU A 228 6.27 -26.68 -29.43
CA GLU A 228 5.49 -27.32 -28.38
C GLU A 228 6.03 -26.99 -26.97
N GLN A 229 7.35 -27.08 -26.77
CA GLN A 229 7.99 -26.70 -25.50
C GLN A 229 7.80 -25.21 -25.17
N LEU A 230 7.82 -24.33 -26.17
CA LEU A 230 7.50 -22.91 -26.01
C LEU A 230 6.02 -22.70 -25.67
N LEU A 231 5.12 -23.44 -26.34
CA LEU A 231 3.67 -23.36 -26.13
C LEU A 231 3.27 -23.81 -24.72
N ILE A 232 3.85 -24.92 -24.24
CA ILE A 232 3.61 -25.46 -22.89
C ILE A 232 4.36 -24.64 -21.83
N GLY A 233 5.26 -23.73 -22.23
CA GLY A 233 6.03 -22.89 -21.31
C GLY A 233 7.22 -23.59 -20.64
N MET A 234 7.66 -24.74 -21.14
CA MET A 234 8.87 -25.41 -20.68
C MET A 234 10.14 -24.66 -21.10
N ASP A 235 10.14 -24.11 -22.32
CA ASP A 235 11.17 -23.19 -22.80
C ASP A 235 10.66 -21.76 -22.73
N LEU A 236 11.50 -20.82 -22.27
CA LEU A 236 11.19 -19.40 -22.34
C LEU A 236 11.42 -18.89 -23.77
N PRO A 237 10.50 -18.10 -24.36
CA PRO A 237 10.72 -17.47 -25.66
C PRO A 237 11.95 -16.59 -25.62
N THR A 238 12.61 -16.36 -26.77
CA THR A 238 13.68 -15.34 -26.79
C THR A 238 13.06 -14.00 -26.45
N TYR A 239 13.63 -13.27 -25.49
CA TYR A 239 13.09 -11.97 -25.09
C TYR A 239 12.98 -11.05 -26.31
N MET A 240 11.75 -10.81 -26.74
CA MET A 240 11.38 -9.84 -27.77
C MET A 240 10.18 -9.11 -27.19
N GLU A 241 10.29 -7.79 -27.02
CA GLU A 241 9.14 -6.97 -26.67
C GLU A 241 8.11 -7.11 -27.80
N SER A 242 6.98 -7.76 -27.52
CA SER A 242 5.92 -7.94 -28.51
C SER A 242 5.38 -6.56 -28.92
N MET A 243 5.23 -6.33 -30.23
CA MET A 243 4.62 -5.11 -30.76
C MET A 243 3.19 -4.92 -30.25
N GLU A 244 2.51 -6.01 -29.91
CA GLU A 244 1.14 -5.97 -29.37
C GLU A 244 1.11 -5.44 -27.94
N ILE A 245 2.09 -5.82 -27.12
CA ILE A 245 2.23 -5.31 -25.74
C ILE A 245 2.48 -3.80 -25.79
N LYS A 246 3.37 -3.34 -26.68
CA LYS A 246 3.63 -1.91 -26.88
C LYS A 246 2.39 -1.14 -27.30
N LYS A 247 1.63 -1.66 -28.28
CA LYS A 247 0.36 -1.05 -28.71
C LYS A 247 -0.67 -1.00 -27.57
N ALA A 248 -0.74 -2.04 -26.74
CA ALA A 248 -1.63 -2.04 -25.59
C ALA A 248 -1.22 -0.98 -24.55
N GLU A 249 0.07 -0.83 -24.29
CA GLU A 249 0.62 0.22 -23.43
C GLU A 249 0.34 1.62 -23.99
N GLU A 250 0.56 1.86 -25.29
CA GLU A 250 0.25 3.12 -25.97
C GLU A 250 -1.24 3.51 -25.84
N VAL A 251 -2.15 2.54 -25.98
CA VAL A 251 -3.59 2.77 -25.80
C VAL A 251 -3.94 3.13 -24.35
N LYS A 252 -3.30 2.46 -23.37
CA LYS A 252 -3.49 2.80 -21.95
C LYS A 252 -3.00 4.21 -21.66
N ASP A 253 -1.84 4.59 -22.17
CA ASP A 253 -1.27 5.92 -21.95
C ASP A 253 -2.09 7.02 -22.63
N PHE A 254 -2.60 6.77 -23.83
CA PHE A 254 -3.55 7.68 -24.49
C PHE A 254 -4.82 7.90 -23.64
N ARG A 255 -5.40 6.82 -23.10
CA ARG A 255 -6.58 6.90 -22.23
C ARG A 255 -6.28 7.69 -20.95
N ARG A 256 -5.11 7.49 -20.34
CA ARG A 256 -4.67 8.25 -19.15
C ARG A 256 -4.57 9.75 -19.42
N GLN A 257 -4.03 10.14 -20.57
CA GLN A 257 -3.98 11.56 -20.96
C GLN A 257 -5.38 12.14 -21.13
N LEU A 258 -6.29 11.38 -21.77
CA LEU A 258 -7.68 11.79 -21.93
C LEU A 258 -8.40 11.93 -20.57
N GLN A 259 -8.15 11.02 -19.61
CA GLN A 259 -8.70 11.13 -18.26
C GLN A 259 -8.33 12.44 -17.58
N VAL A 260 -7.05 12.85 -17.63
CA VAL A 260 -6.60 14.12 -17.04
C VAL A 260 -7.33 15.31 -17.67
N GLN A 261 -7.57 15.27 -18.98
CA GLN A 261 -8.35 16.31 -19.65
C GLN A 261 -9.81 16.33 -19.17
N ARG A 262 -10.46 15.16 -19.05
CA ARG A 262 -11.86 15.06 -18.60
C ARG A 262 -12.06 15.42 -17.13
N GLU A 263 -11.09 15.10 -16.29
CA GLU A 263 -11.08 15.50 -14.88
C GLU A 263 -11.04 17.04 -14.76
N LYS A 264 -10.18 17.70 -15.54
CA LYS A 264 -10.11 19.17 -15.60
C LYS A 264 -11.41 19.79 -16.11
N GLU A 265 -11.96 19.27 -17.21
CA GLU A 265 -13.25 19.70 -17.74
C GLU A 265 -14.37 19.56 -16.69
N TYR A 266 -14.37 18.47 -15.93
CA TYR A 266 -15.34 18.23 -14.86
C TYR A 266 -15.19 19.20 -13.69
N GLN A 267 -13.95 19.44 -13.21
CA GLN A 267 -13.69 20.41 -12.15
C GLN A 267 -14.12 21.83 -12.53
N GLU A 268 -13.80 22.26 -13.75
CA GLU A 268 -14.27 23.56 -14.25
C GLU A 268 -15.79 23.62 -14.38
N ALA A 269 -16.44 22.52 -14.77
CA ALA A 269 -17.89 22.45 -14.86
C ALA A 269 -18.56 22.53 -13.48
N LEU A 270 -17.98 21.92 -12.44
CA LEU A 270 -18.50 22.00 -11.07
C LEU A 270 -18.58 23.45 -10.57
N GLU A 271 -17.55 24.25 -10.82
CA GLU A 271 -17.51 25.66 -10.44
C GLU A 271 -18.48 26.50 -11.28
N LYS A 272 -18.42 26.37 -12.62
CA LYS A 272 -19.27 27.14 -13.54
C LYS A 272 -20.76 26.87 -13.30
N ILE A 273 -21.15 25.62 -13.05
CA ILE A 273 -22.54 25.24 -12.79
C ILE A 273 -22.99 25.75 -11.41
N GLU A 274 -22.13 25.66 -10.39
CA GLU A 274 -22.45 26.18 -9.05
C GLU A 274 -22.70 27.70 -9.07
N GLU A 275 -21.84 28.46 -9.77
CA GLU A 275 -22.02 29.90 -9.96
C GLU A 275 -23.32 30.23 -10.69
N GLN A 276 -23.62 29.51 -11.78
CA GLN A 276 -24.87 29.70 -12.54
C GLN A 276 -26.11 29.41 -11.69
N LEU A 277 -26.09 28.33 -10.91
CA LEU A 277 -27.21 27.97 -10.03
C LEU A 277 -27.39 28.97 -8.88
N ARG A 278 -26.30 29.45 -8.28
CA ARG A 278 -26.39 30.51 -7.24
C ARG A 278 -27.01 31.80 -7.80
N ILE A 279 -26.66 32.19 -9.02
CA ILE A 279 -27.20 33.41 -9.65
C ILE A 279 -28.69 33.23 -10.00
N GLN A 280 -29.05 32.10 -10.61
CA GLN A 280 -30.42 31.90 -11.12
C GLN A 280 -31.43 31.50 -10.05
N ASN A 281 -31.03 30.59 -9.16
CA ASN A 281 -31.91 29.96 -8.19
C ASN A 281 -31.71 30.51 -6.76
N GLY A 282 -30.56 31.13 -6.46
CA GLY A 282 -30.27 31.59 -5.10
C GLY A 282 -31.28 32.58 -4.54
N VAL A 283 -31.68 33.58 -5.34
CA VAL A 283 -32.71 34.56 -4.93
C VAL A 283 -34.07 33.89 -4.72
N LYS A 284 -34.47 33.02 -5.66
CA LYS A 284 -35.75 32.30 -5.60
C LYS A 284 -35.84 31.38 -4.38
N ILE A 285 -34.77 30.62 -4.09
CA ILE A 285 -34.69 29.73 -2.94
C ILE A 285 -34.73 30.54 -1.63
N ASN A 286 -33.99 31.65 -1.56
CA ASN A 286 -33.98 32.53 -0.39
C ASN A 286 -35.37 33.11 -0.09
N GLU A 287 -36.07 33.59 -1.12
CA GLU A 287 -37.44 34.09 -0.99
C GLU A 287 -38.41 32.99 -0.58
N GLN A 288 -38.35 31.82 -1.23
CA GLN A 288 -39.22 30.67 -0.92
C GLN A 288 -39.05 30.18 0.52
N ILE A 289 -37.81 29.90 0.95
CA ILE A 289 -37.53 29.45 2.32
C ILE A 289 -37.93 30.53 3.33
N GLY A 290 -37.60 31.79 3.06
CA GLY A 290 -37.95 32.92 3.93
C GLY A 290 -39.47 33.09 4.07
N ASP A 291 -40.22 32.99 2.98
CA ASP A 291 -41.68 33.13 2.97
C ASP A 291 -42.38 31.95 3.66
N GLU A 292 -41.92 30.73 3.43
CA GLU A 292 -42.41 29.54 4.13
C GLU A 292 -42.21 29.66 5.64
N LEU A 293 -41.03 30.11 6.06
CA LEU A 293 -40.71 30.25 7.46
C LEU A 293 -41.49 31.40 8.11
N ARG A 294 -41.63 32.55 7.43
CA ARG A 294 -42.49 33.67 7.87
C ARG A 294 -43.95 33.24 8.00
N ARG A 295 -44.46 32.44 7.06
CA ARG A 295 -45.82 31.89 7.11
C ARG A 295 -46.01 31.00 8.32
N TRP A 296 -45.06 30.10 8.56
CA TRP A 296 -45.07 29.21 9.73
C TRP A 296 -45.06 30.00 11.06
N ILE A 297 -44.22 31.04 11.17
CA ILE A 297 -44.16 31.88 12.39
C ILE A 297 -45.51 32.58 12.62
N ARG A 298 -46.17 33.07 11.58
CA ARG A 298 -47.50 33.69 11.69
C ARG A 298 -48.54 32.68 12.17
N GLU A 299 -48.62 31.52 11.53
CA GLU A 299 -49.57 30.46 11.94
C GLU A 299 -49.33 29.99 13.39
N TYR A 300 -48.07 29.90 13.82
CA TYR A 300 -47.73 29.57 15.20
C TYR A 300 -48.16 30.67 16.17
N TYR A 301 -47.93 31.94 15.82
CA TYR A 301 -48.34 33.09 16.63
C TYR A 301 -49.86 33.21 16.72
N ASP A 302 -50.59 33.01 15.62
CA ASP A 302 -52.05 33.05 15.60
C ASP A 302 -52.68 31.98 16.51
N ARG A 303 -52.02 30.82 16.65
CA ARG A 303 -52.48 29.73 17.53
C ARG A 303 -52.09 29.91 19.00
N THR A 304 -50.90 30.45 19.28
CA THR A 304 -50.32 30.44 20.65
C THR A 304 -50.19 31.82 21.30
N ALA A 305 -50.39 32.90 20.53
CA ALA A 305 -50.14 34.29 20.90
C ALA A 305 -48.72 34.54 21.45
N ARG A 306 -47.76 33.68 21.12
CA ARG A 306 -46.34 33.78 21.50
C ARG A 306 -45.46 33.50 20.29
N PHE A 307 -44.29 34.15 20.24
CA PHE A 307 -43.31 33.85 19.22
C PHE A 307 -42.60 32.52 19.53
N PRO A 308 -42.37 31.68 18.51
CA PRO A 308 -41.66 30.41 18.67
C PRO A 308 -40.17 30.62 18.95
N GLU A 309 -39.56 29.76 19.76
CA GLU A 309 -38.10 29.73 19.93
C GLU A 309 -37.45 28.99 18.76
N PHE A 310 -36.44 29.60 18.14
CA PHE A 310 -35.75 29.00 17.00
C PHE A 310 -34.74 27.93 17.47
N PRO A 311 -34.77 26.70 16.92
CA PRO A 311 -33.78 25.67 17.22
C PRO A 311 -32.35 26.16 16.92
N SER A 312 -31.41 25.78 17.79
CA SER A 312 -29.99 25.98 17.56
C SER A 312 -29.51 25.19 16.34
N GLU A 313 -28.43 25.62 15.70
CA GLU A 313 -27.79 24.91 14.57
C GLU A 313 -27.54 23.42 14.87
N ASP A 314 -27.09 23.08 16.08
CA ASP A 314 -26.84 21.69 16.52
C ASP A 314 -28.12 20.82 16.59
N ALA A 315 -29.31 21.43 16.60
CA ALA A 315 -30.61 20.75 16.68
C ALA A 315 -31.31 20.62 15.30
N GLY A 316 -30.65 21.00 14.20
CA GLY A 316 -31.19 20.86 12.84
C GLY A 316 -32.00 22.07 12.32
N GLY A 317 -31.90 23.23 12.99
CA GLY A 317 -32.42 24.51 12.49
C GLY A 317 -33.89 24.49 12.05
N SER A 318 -34.21 25.21 10.96
CA SER A 318 -35.57 25.25 10.39
C SER A 318 -36.08 23.91 9.86
N ARG A 319 -35.19 22.94 9.53
CA ARG A 319 -35.58 21.62 9.00
C ARG A 319 -36.44 20.81 9.99
N THR A 320 -36.21 20.99 11.29
CA THR A 320 -37.02 20.35 12.35
C THR A 320 -38.38 21.00 12.57
N MET A 321 -38.57 22.26 12.13
CA MET A 321 -39.86 22.93 12.20
C MET A 321 -40.86 22.32 11.20
N TYR A 322 -40.36 21.84 10.06
CA TYR A 322 -41.17 21.20 9.02
C TYR A 322 -41.47 19.72 9.30
N SER A 323 -40.56 18.98 9.94
CA SER A 323 -40.78 17.53 10.21
C SER A 323 -41.91 17.25 11.19
N ARG A 324 -42.38 18.25 11.96
CA ARG A 324 -43.53 18.13 12.86
C ARG A 324 -44.89 18.20 12.16
N GLN A 325 -44.96 18.54 10.88
CA GLN A 325 -46.23 18.64 10.13
C GLN A 325 -46.82 17.29 9.67
N GLY A 326 -46.11 16.17 9.88
CA GLY A 326 -46.51 14.85 9.35
C GLY A 326 -47.42 13.99 10.23
N THR A 327 -47.68 14.35 11.50
CA THR A 327 -48.58 13.57 12.37
C THR A 327 -49.60 14.51 12.98
N GLY A 328 -50.79 14.54 12.38
CA GLY A 328 -51.97 15.14 12.99
C GLY A 328 -52.34 14.40 14.27
N VAL A 329 -51.75 14.83 15.39
CA VAL A 329 -52.26 14.59 16.74
C VAL A 329 -51.91 15.83 17.55
N ASP A 330 -52.93 16.65 17.80
CA ASP A 330 -52.95 17.50 18.98
C ASP A 330 -52.80 16.60 20.20
N SER A 331 -51.75 16.80 20.99
CA SER A 331 -51.73 16.26 22.34
C SER A 331 -51.06 17.24 23.29
N ASP A 332 -51.89 18.09 23.89
CA ASP A 332 -51.80 18.40 25.31
C ASP A 332 -51.87 17.08 26.11
N LEU A 333 -50.77 16.33 26.17
CA LEU A 333 -50.54 15.32 27.21
C LEU A 333 -49.07 14.88 27.22
N SER A 334 -48.25 15.59 28.01
CA SER A 334 -47.08 14.98 28.68
C SER A 334 -46.58 15.86 29.81
N LYS A 335 -47.40 15.95 30.86
CA LYS A 335 -46.87 15.99 32.23
C LYS A 335 -46.33 14.60 32.56
N SER A 336 -45.04 14.37 32.34
CA SER A 336 -44.23 13.49 33.20
C SER A 336 -42.75 13.51 32.80
N SER A 337 -41.95 14.04 33.72
CA SER A 337 -40.54 13.71 34.02
C SER A 337 -39.46 13.80 32.93
N PRO A 338 -38.46 14.66 33.17
CA PRO A 338 -37.06 14.32 32.98
C PRO A 338 -36.44 14.00 34.35
N VAL A 339 -36.04 12.73 34.55
CA VAL A 339 -35.05 12.37 35.56
C VAL A 339 -33.76 12.03 34.84
N SER A 340 -32.80 12.95 34.89
CA SER A 340 -31.40 12.64 34.67
C SER A 340 -30.53 13.38 35.70
N SER A 341 -30.09 12.59 36.68
CA SER A 341 -28.73 12.48 37.19
C SER A 341 -27.94 13.75 37.57
N LYS A 342 -28.01 14.09 38.88
CA LYS A 342 -26.93 14.59 39.76
C LYS A 342 -27.59 14.79 41.14
N GLU A 343 -27.24 14.10 42.21
CA GLU A 343 -25.94 13.93 42.86
C GLU A 343 -26.00 12.74 43.83
N SER A 344 -24.88 12.07 44.08
CA SER A 344 -24.56 11.72 45.46
C SER A 344 -23.04 11.64 45.66
N LYS A 345 -22.61 12.41 46.66
CA LYS A 345 -21.29 12.38 47.27
C LYS A 345 -21.42 11.60 48.59
N ARG A 346 -20.43 10.73 48.84
CA ARG A 346 -19.96 10.19 50.13
C ARG A 346 -20.84 9.15 50.86
N SER A 347 -20.28 7.96 51.02
CA SER A 347 -19.84 7.48 52.34
C SER A 347 -18.71 6.44 52.19
N LYS A 348 -17.91 6.35 53.24
CA LYS A 348 -16.64 5.65 53.41
C LYS A 348 -16.88 4.33 54.15
N GLU A 349 -15.95 3.38 53.98
CA GLU A 349 -15.69 2.16 54.79
C GLU A 349 -16.77 1.06 54.67
N SER A 350 -16.43 -0.21 54.41
CA SER A 350 -15.36 -1.02 55.00
C SER A 350 -14.71 -2.03 54.03
N LYS A 351 -13.40 -2.21 54.24
CA LYS A 351 -12.58 -3.32 53.77
C LYS A 351 -12.85 -4.52 54.69
N ASP A 352 -13.21 -5.69 54.15
CA ASP A 352 -12.44 -6.91 54.38
C ASP A 352 -12.95 -8.13 53.57
N LYS A 353 -11.98 -8.95 53.14
CA LYS A 353 -12.09 -10.32 52.60
C LYS A 353 -12.84 -10.56 51.28
N LYS A 354 -12.10 -10.48 50.16
CA LYS A 354 -12.25 -11.41 49.02
C LYS A 354 -11.02 -11.44 48.10
N ASN A 355 -9.86 -11.76 48.66
CA ASN A 355 -8.69 -12.20 47.88
C ASN A 355 -8.69 -13.73 47.85
N SER A 356 -9.46 -14.33 46.93
CA SER A 356 -9.32 -15.74 46.53
C SER A 356 -10.14 -16.16 45.29
N LYS A 357 -10.90 -15.26 44.64
CA LYS A 357 -11.74 -15.61 43.46
C LYS A 357 -11.37 -14.91 42.14
N ALA A 358 -10.28 -14.14 42.11
CA ALA A 358 -9.85 -13.41 40.90
C ALA A 358 -8.84 -14.18 40.03
N GLU A 359 -8.34 -15.34 40.48
CA GLU A 359 -7.46 -16.21 39.68
C GLU A 359 -8.23 -17.32 38.96
N GLU A 360 -9.32 -17.85 39.54
CA GLU A 360 -10.16 -18.85 38.85
C GLU A 360 -10.98 -18.28 37.69
N SER A 361 -11.41 -17.00 37.73
CA SER A 361 -12.17 -16.40 36.63
C SER A 361 -11.30 -16.05 35.42
N LYS A 362 -10.00 -15.76 35.63
CA LYS A 362 -9.06 -15.53 34.53
C LYS A 362 -8.70 -16.81 33.78
N ASN A 363 -8.62 -17.93 34.48
CA ASN A 363 -8.29 -19.22 33.87
C ASN A 363 -9.43 -19.81 33.03
N LYS A 364 -10.69 -19.41 33.26
CA LYS A 364 -11.82 -19.78 32.39
C LYS A 364 -11.92 -18.91 31.13
N ASP A 365 -11.74 -17.60 31.28
CA ASP A 365 -11.73 -16.67 30.13
C ASP A 365 -10.56 -16.98 29.16
N GLU A 366 -9.38 -17.41 29.67
CA GLU A 366 -8.24 -17.79 28.83
C GLU A 366 -8.43 -19.11 28.05
N VAL A 367 -9.33 -20.00 28.48
CA VAL A 367 -9.60 -21.29 27.82
C VAL A 367 -10.63 -21.13 26.69
N ASP A 368 -11.67 -20.31 26.91
CA ASP A 368 -12.64 -19.95 25.87
C ASP A 368 -11.99 -19.10 24.76
N ASP A 369 -11.08 -18.17 25.10
CA ASP A 369 -10.34 -17.34 24.13
C ASP A 369 -9.42 -18.14 23.18
N LEU A 370 -9.08 -19.39 23.51
CA LEU A 370 -8.20 -20.24 22.70
C LEU A 370 -8.95 -21.06 21.63
N GLN A 371 -10.22 -21.39 21.86
CA GLN A 371 -11.04 -22.16 20.91
C GLN A 371 -12.00 -21.28 20.11
N MET A 372 -12.49 -20.22 20.73
CA MET A 372 -13.46 -19.29 20.15
C MET A 372 -12.78 -17.99 19.72
N TYR A 373 -13.15 -17.46 18.56
CA TYR A 373 -12.67 -16.15 18.09
C TYR A 373 -13.85 -15.32 17.58
N LYS A 374 -13.81 -14.01 17.87
CA LYS A 374 -14.80 -13.05 17.38
C LYS A 374 -14.11 -12.05 16.47
N CYS A 375 -14.52 -12.02 15.20
CA CYS A 375 -14.05 -11.03 14.23
C CYS A 375 -14.38 -9.60 14.68
N ARG A 376 -13.53 -8.66 14.27
CA ARG A 376 -13.77 -7.24 14.52
C ARG A 376 -14.84 -6.73 13.58
N SER A 377 -15.73 -5.85 14.07
CA SER A 377 -16.68 -5.16 13.22
C SER A 377 -15.93 -4.37 12.14
N SER A 378 -16.37 -4.50 10.89
CA SER A 378 -15.76 -3.75 9.78
C SER A 378 -16.19 -2.28 9.80
N ALA A 379 -15.23 -1.38 9.61
CA ALA A 379 -15.52 0.04 9.36
C ALA A 379 -15.89 0.33 7.89
N PHE A 380 -15.57 -0.60 6.98
CA PHE A 380 -15.67 -0.39 5.53
C PHE A 380 -16.87 -1.07 4.89
N LEU A 381 -17.42 -2.13 5.51
CA LEU A 381 -18.49 -2.92 4.90
C LEU A 381 -19.72 -2.08 4.53
N GLN A 382 -20.15 -1.15 5.39
CA GLN A 382 -21.27 -0.25 5.11
C GLN A 382 -21.00 0.68 3.92
N GLU A 383 -19.77 1.16 3.76
CA GLU A 383 -19.42 2.00 2.62
C GLU A 383 -19.37 1.19 1.32
N ILE A 384 -18.91 -0.07 1.38
CA ILE A 384 -18.93 -0.99 0.22
C ILE A 384 -20.38 -1.23 -0.23
N THR A 385 -21.29 -1.57 0.69
CA THR A 385 -22.69 -1.83 0.36
C THR A 385 -23.36 -0.58 -0.23
N ASN A 386 -23.22 0.57 0.43
CA ASN A 386 -23.82 1.82 -0.01
C ASN A 386 -23.30 2.26 -1.40
N ALA A 387 -21.99 2.16 -1.63
CA ALA A 387 -21.40 2.54 -2.91
C ALA A 387 -21.76 1.56 -4.04
N ASN A 388 -21.96 0.28 -3.73
CA ASN A 388 -22.41 -0.71 -4.71
C ASN A 388 -23.89 -0.52 -5.06
N GLU A 389 -24.74 -0.24 -4.08
CA GLU A 389 -26.15 0.13 -4.29
C GLU A 389 -26.28 1.38 -5.15
N GLU A 390 -25.48 2.42 -4.86
CA GLU A 390 -25.43 3.64 -5.68
C GLU A 390 -25.02 3.34 -7.13
N PHE A 391 -24.11 2.40 -7.36
CA PHE A 391 -23.74 1.96 -8.70
C PHE A 391 -24.87 1.21 -9.41
N GLU A 392 -25.50 0.25 -8.74
CA GLU A 392 -26.61 -0.54 -9.27
C GLU A 392 -27.80 0.35 -9.66
N ASP A 393 -28.15 1.31 -8.80
CA ASP A 393 -29.30 2.20 -8.99
C ASP A 393 -29.09 3.23 -10.10
N ILE A 394 -27.90 3.84 -10.15
CA ILE A 394 -27.64 5.01 -11.00
C ILE A 394 -26.98 4.62 -12.33
N TRP A 395 -26.10 3.62 -12.32
CA TRP A 395 -25.12 3.43 -13.39
C TRP A 395 -25.26 2.13 -14.17
N LYS A 396 -25.71 1.03 -13.54
CA LYS A 396 -25.76 -0.29 -14.18
C LYS A 396 -26.62 -0.34 -15.44
N PHE A 397 -27.78 0.32 -15.40
CA PHE A 397 -28.76 0.33 -16.50
C PHE A 397 -28.78 1.63 -17.29
N LYS A 398 -27.82 2.52 -17.06
CA LYS A 398 -27.78 3.81 -17.73
C LYS A 398 -27.27 3.65 -19.16
N ASP A 399 -28.08 4.07 -20.13
CA ASP A 399 -27.67 4.05 -21.53
C ASP A 399 -26.63 5.14 -21.81
N ASP A 400 -25.43 4.73 -22.20
CA ASP A 400 -24.32 5.63 -22.55
C ASP A 400 -24.43 6.15 -24.01
N ALA A 401 -25.49 5.79 -24.77
CA ALA A 401 -25.70 6.24 -26.14
C ALA A 401 -25.72 7.77 -26.30
N ASP A 402 -26.30 8.48 -25.32
CA ASP A 402 -26.39 9.95 -25.31
C ASP A 402 -25.06 10.64 -24.94
N ASN A 403 -24.05 9.87 -24.49
CA ASN A 403 -22.72 10.39 -24.13
C ASN A 403 -21.58 9.55 -24.72
N PRO A 404 -21.41 9.52 -26.07
CA PRO A 404 -20.40 8.69 -26.74
C PRO A 404 -18.96 9.00 -26.33
N HIS A 405 -18.74 10.23 -25.84
CA HIS A 405 -17.44 10.70 -25.41
C HIS A 405 -17.18 10.48 -23.93
N GLU A 406 -18.14 10.01 -23.12
CA GLU A 406 -18.01 9.82 -21.67
C GLU A 406 -17.60 11.10 -20.92
N ARG A 407 -18.27 12.21 -21.23
CA ARG A 407 -18.14 13.45 -20.47
C ARG A 407 -18.93 13.38 -19.16
N TYR A 408 -18.83 14.43 -18.35
CA TYR A 408 -19.65 14.58 -17.16
C TYR A 408 -21.13 14.76 -17.51
N TYR A 409 -22.02 14.29 -16.62
CA TYR A 409 -23.45 14.58 -16.74
C TYR A 409 -23.81 15.84 -15.96
N LYS A 410 -24.28 16.85 -16.69
CA LYS A 410 -24.67 18.16 -16.15
C LYS A 410 -25.78 18.04 -15.12
N ASP A 411 -26.83 17.27 -15.42
CA ASP A 411 -28.02 17.15 -14.57
C ASP A 411 -27.72 16.57 -13.18
N MET A 412 -26.73 15.68 -13.08
CA MET A 412 -26.29 15.13 -11.79
C MET A 412 -25.52 16.16 -10.97
N ILE A 413 -24.65 16.95 -11.62
CA ILE A 413 -23.95 18.06 -10.97
C ILE A 413 -24.97 19.08 -10.47
N GLU A 414 -25.94 19.44 -11.31
CA GLU A 414 -26.95 20.43 -10.97
C GLU A 414 -27.75 20.00 -9.74
N ARG A 415 -28.22 18.75 -9.69
CA ARG A 415 -28.91 18.21 -8.51
C ARG A 415 -28.06 18.26 -7.25
N GLU A 416 -26.81 17.79 -7.31
CA GLU A 416 -25.93 17.76 -6.14
C GLU A 416 -25.61 19.17 -5.63
N LYS A 417 -25.28 20.09 -6.54
CA LYS A 417 -24.97 21.48 -6.20
C LYS A 417 -26.21 22.23 -5.70
N MET A 418 -27.39 21.97 -6.26
CA MET A 418 -28.65 22.56 -5.79
C MET A 418 -28.93 22.22 -4.33
N VAL A 419 -28.75 20.95 -3.92
CA VAL A 419 -28.93 20.56 -2.51
C VAL A 419 -27.95 21.27 -1.58
N LYS A 420 -26.68 21.42 -2.01
CA LYS A 420 -25.66 22.15 -1.24
C LYS A 420 -26.01 23.64 -1.12
N ILE A 421 -26.36 24.29 -2.23
CA ILE A 421 -26.77 25.70 -2.28
C ILE A 421 -28.02 25.94 -1.43
N GLU A 422 -29.03 25.07 -1.52
CA GLU A 422 -30.24 25.16 -0.71
C GLU A 422 -29.92 25.08 0.79
N HIS A 423 -29.01 24.18 1.19
CA HIS A 423 -28.57 24.06 2.58
C HIS A 423 -27.82 25.31 3.07
N GLU A 424 -26.90 25.84 2.28
CA GLU A 424 -26.16 27.07 2.61
C GLU A 424 -27.09 28.28 2.73
N ILE A 425 -28.00 28.47 1.77
CA ILE A 425 -28.99 29.55 1.79
C ILE A 425 -29.92 29.37 3.00
N ARG A 426 -30.35 28.14 3.31
CA ARG A 426 -31.19 27.87 4.49
C ARG A 426 -30.49 28.28 5.79
N ASN A 427 -29.18 28.05 5.92
CA ASN A 427 -28.43 28.51 7.10
C ASN A 427 -28.41 30.04 7.20
N VAL A 428 -28.24 30.76 6.09
CA VAL A 428 -28.31 32.22 6.04
C VAL A 428 -29.70 32.74 6.38
N VAL A 429 -30.75 32.12 5.84
CA VAL A 429 -32.15 32.46 6.16
C VAL A 429 -32.44 32.22 7.63
N ASP A 430 -32.00 31.10 8.21
CA ASP A 430 -32.18 30.77 9.63
C ASP A 430 -31.53 31.83 10.53
N GLU A 431 -30.32 32.30 10.21
CA GLU A 431 -29.66 33.40 10.91
C GLU A 431 -30.42 34.72 10.79
N MET A 432 -30.86 35.07 9.56
CA MET A 432 -31.65 36.27 9.31
C MET A 432 -32.97 36.25 10.11
N MET A 433 -33.66 35.12 10.11
CA MET A 433 -34.95 34.95 10.76
C MET A 433 -34.83 34.94 12.30
N ARG A 434 -33.73 34.43 12.87
CA ARG A 434 -33.42 34.62 14.29
C ARG A 434 -33.30 36.10 14.64
N SER A 435 -32.62 36.90 13.81
CA SER A 435 -32.48 38.34 14.03
C SER A 435 -33.81 39.10 13.89
N GLU A 436 -34.66 38.72 12.94
CA GLU A 436 -36.01 39.28 12.78
C GLU A 436 -36.89 38.96 14.00
N LEU A 437 -36.83 37.73 14.51
CA LEU A 437 -37.61 37.30 15.67
C LEU A 437 -37.15 38.02 16.96
N GLU A 438 -35.85 38.23 17.16
CA GLU A 438 -35.35 39.05 18.26
C GLU A 438 -35.87 40.50 18.19
N LEU A 439 -35.91 41.09 16.99
CA LEU A 439 -36.45 42.44 16.79
C LEU A 439 -37.96 42.49 17.06
N LEU A 440 -38.72 41.50 16.57
CA LEU A 440 -40.16 41.38 16.81
C LEU A 440 -40.47 41.18 18.29
N GLN A 441 -39.69 40.35 18.98
CA GLN A 441 -39.84 40.12 20.42
C GLN A 441 -39.49 41.39 21.22
N ALA A 442 -38.43 42.11 20.83
CA ALA A 442 -38.09 43.39 21.44
C ALA A 442 -39.16 44.47 21.18
N ALA A 443 -39.83 44.46 20.02
CA ALA A 443 -40.96 45.35 19.73
C ALA A 443 -42.19 44.97 20.56
N PHE A 444 -42.53 43.69 20.62
CA PHE A 444 -43.62 43.17 21.45
C PHE A 444 -43.44 43.49 22.94
N ASP A 445 -42.22 43.34 23.46
CA ASP A 445 -41.88 43.70 24.84
C ASP A 445 -41.96 45.22 25.09
N LYS A 446 -41.61 46.06 24.10
CA LYS A 446 -41.79 47.53 24.18
C LYS A 446 -43.27 47.93 24.19
N ASP A 447 -44.11 47.28 23.38
CA ASP A 447 -45.56 47.52 23.34
C ASP A 447 -46.24 47.05 24.63
N ARG A 448 -45.78 45.93 25.20
CA ARG A 448 -46.22 45.45 26.51
C ARG A 448 -45.78 46.39 27.65
N ALA A 449 -44.59 46.97 27.55
CA ALA A 449 -44.08 47.96 28.48
C ALA A 449 -44.82 49.31 28.42
N HIS A 450 -45.46 49.66 27.29
CA HIS A 450 -46.33 50.83 27.17
C HIS A 450 -47.70 50.65 27.84
N LYS A 451 -48.17 49.40 28.02
CA LYS A 451 -49.44 49.07 28.72
C LYS A 451 -49.29 48.68 30.20
N GLY A 452 -48.07 48.70 30.77
CA GLY A 452 -47.89 48.44 32.20
C GLY A 452 -46.44 48.59 32.69
N LYS A 453 -46.29 49.40 33.75
CA LYS A 453 -45.14 49.58 34.67
C LYS A 453 -43.75 49.09 34.22
N LYS A 454 -42.81 50.05 34.14
CA LYS A 454 -41.35 49.88 34.07
C LYS A 454 -40.86 48.65 34.87
N SER A 455 -40.21 47.73 34.17
CA SER A 455 -39.31 46.72 34.77
C SER A 455 -37.93 46.76 34.08
N LYS A 456 -36.93 46.33 34.83
CA LYS A 456 -35.49 46.66 34.70
C LYS A 456 -34.82 46.08 33.45
N LYS A 457 -33.87 46.83 32.88
CA LYS A 457 -32.82 46.33 31.97
C LYS A 457 -32.11 45.11 32.58
N PRO A 458 -31.98 43.97 31.88
CA PRO A 458 -30.95 43.00 32.16
C PRO A 458 -29.61 43.48 31.57
N GLN A 459 -28.57 43.45 32.40
CA GLN A 459 -27.20 43.70 31.99
C GLN A 459 -26.76 42.72 30.90
N LYS A 460 -26.11 43.28 29.88
CA LYS A 460 -25.33 42.57 28.87
C LYS A 460 -24.25 41.72 29.60
N LYS A 461 -24.51 40.43 29.83
CA LYS A 461 -23.45 39.48 30.16
C LYS A 461 -22.66 39.27 28.87
N VAL A 462 -21.50 39.91 28.80
CA VAL A 462 -20.41 39.49 27.92
C VAL A 462 -20.21 38.00 28.17
N ARG A 463 -20.55 37.16 27.19
CA ARG A 463 -20.12 35.77 27.16
C ARG A 463 -18.60 35.80 27.12
N ARG A 464 -17.96 35.60 28.28
CA ARG A 464 -16.56 35.15 28.33
C ARG A 464 -16.53 33.88 27.49
N GLY A 465 -15.89 33.96 26.33
CA GLY A 465 -15.58 32.80 25.50
C GLY A 465 -15.03 31.71 26.40
N GLY A 466 -15.75 30.59 26.45
CA GLY A 466 -15.28 29.39 27.11
C GLY A 466 -13.91 29.08 26.53
N LYS A 467 -12.87 29.21 27.37
CA LYS A 467 -11.55 28.68 27.07
C LYS A 467 -11.76 27.17 26.94
N LYS A 468 -12.04 26.71 25.70
CA LYS A 468 -11.89 25.30 25.34
C LYS A 468 -10.54 24.91 25.91
N SER A 469 -10.54 23.91 26.80
CA SER A 469 -9.33 23.28 27.29
C SER A 469 -8.53 22.88 26.06
N LYS A 470 -7.59 23.75 25.67
CA LYS A 470 -6.64 23.48 24.60
C LYS A 470 -5.91 22.26 25.11
N LYS A 471 -6.28 21.06 24.63
CA LYS A 471 -5.41 19.87 24.65
C LYS A 471 -4.03 20.45 24.38
N LYS A 472 -3.11 20.27 25.32
CA LYS A 472 -1.78 20.88 25.34
C LYS A 472 -1.05 20.41 24.09
N LYS A 473 -1.33 21.03 22.93
CA LYS A 473 -0.66 20.79 21.66
C LYS A 473 0.80 21.08 21.97
N GLU A 474 1.67 20.12 21.70
CA GLU A 474 3.10 20.30 21.89
C GLU A 474 3.50 21.64 21.27
N LYS A 475 4.22 22.45 22.05
CA LYS A 475 4.62 23.78 21.63
C LYS A 475 5.53 23.60 20.42
N ASP A 476 5.04 23.99 19.25
CA ASP A 476 5.86 24.01 18.03
C ASP A 476 7.12 24.83 18.31
N LEU A 477 8.29 24.22 18.10
CA LEU A 477 9.60 24.84 18.30
C LEU A 477 9.99 25.75 17.11
N THR A 478 9.21 25.74 16.03
CA THR A 478 9.45 26.43 14.75
C THR A 478 8.19 27.12 14.17
N PRO A 479 7.40 27.88 14.96
CA PRO A 479 6.16 28.47 14.46
C PRO A 479 6.40 29.57 13.41
N ASP A 480 7.53 30.29 13.50
CA ASP A 480 7.84 31.45 12.66
C ASP A 480 8.57 31.10 11.35
N ARG A 481 8.77 29.80 11.05
CA ARG A 481 9.53 29.32 9.88
C ARG A 481 8.62 28.73 8.81
N THR A 482 8.92 29.02 7.54
CA THR A 482 8.21 28.45 6.39
C THR A 482 8.53 26.97 6.19
N THR A 483 7.62 26.24 5.56
CA THR A 483 7.75 24.79 5.29
C THR A 483 8.90 24.49 4.33
N GLU A 484 9.10 25.35 3.33
CA GLU A 484 10.19 25.25 2.35
C GLU A 484 11.56 25.39 3.01
N SER A 485 11.73 26.36 3.92
CA SER A 485 12.99 26.54 4.66
C SER A 485 13.32 25.33 5.54
N LEU A 486 12.32 24.72 6.18
CA LEU A 486 12.51 23.50 6.97
C LEU A 486 12.89 22.30 6.09
N PHE A 487 12.29 22.22 4.89
CA PHE A 487 12.58 21.18 3.92
C PHE A 487 14.02 21.30 3.39
N GLU A 488 14.42 22.50 2.99
CA GLU A 488 15.79 22.82 2.58
C GLU A 488 16.80 22.46 3.67
N GLU A 489 16.55 22.87 4.93
CA GLU A 489 17.43 22.55 6.07
C GLU A 489 17.64 21.03 6.23
N LEU A 490 16.57 20.24 6.09
CA LEU A 490 16.65 18.77 6.20
C LEU A 490 17.33 18.11 5.01
N VAL A 491 17.16 18.65 3.79
CA VAL A 491 17.87 18.19 2.59
C VAL A 491 19.36 18.54 2.68
N MET A 492 19.70 19.76 3.11
CA MET A 492 21.08 20.22 3.31
C MET A 492 21.81 19.36 4.35
N ASN A 493 21.12 19.01 5.43
CA ASN A 493 21.64 18.12 6.46
C ASN A 493 21.60 16.64 6.05
N GLY A 494 21.20 16.29 4.82
CA GLY A 494 21.16 14.91 4.33
C GLY A 494 20.24 13.99 5.14
N ILE A 495 19.26 14.57 5.85
CA ILE A 495 18.20 13.81 6.53
C ILE A 495 17.18 13.38 5.49
N ILE A 496 16.79 14.25 4.56
CA ILE A 496 15.97 13.86 3.41
C ILE A 496 16.89 13.37 2.31
N LYS A 497 16.68 12.14 1.83
CA LYS A 497 17.55 11.49 0.84
C LYS A 497 16.82 11.15 -0.45
N PRO A 498 17.40 11.44 -1.63
CA PRO A 498 16.88 10.91 -2.89
C PRO A 498 17.09 9.40 -2.96
N TYR A 499 16.22 8.71 -3.68
CA TYR A 499 16.29 7.27 -3.89
C TYR A 499 15.91 6.90 -5.33
N PRO A 500 16.52 5.83 -5.88
CA PRO A 500 16.16 5.34 -7.21
C PRO A 500 14.73 4.77 -7.20
N ILE A 501 13.98 5.03 -8.27
CA ILE A 501 12.63 4.47 -8.47
C ILE A 501 12.80 2.97 -8.73
N VAL A 502 12.25 2.16 -7.84
CA VAL A 502 12.25 0.70 -7.95
C VAL A 502 10.85 0.19 -7.63
N LYS A 503 10.37 -0.79 -8.40
CA LYS A 503 9.07 -1.41 -8.13
C LYS A 503 9.21 -2.53 -7.10
N ILE A 504 8.15 -2.80 -6.34
CA ILE A 504 8.17 -3.92 -5.39
C ILE A 504 8.25 -5.27 -6.12
N ASP A 505 7.69 -5.37 -7.32
CA ASP A 505 7.70 -6.61 -8.11
C ASP A 505 9.09 -6.94 -8.70
N ASP A 506 10.02 -5.98 -8.69
CA ASP A 506 11.43 -6.25 -8.99
C ASP A 506 12.15 -6.99 -7.84
N TYR A 507 11.53 -7.11 -6.66
CA TYR A 507 11.98 -7.99 -5.58
C TYR A 507 11.62 -9.44 -5.93
N LEU A 508 12.55 -10.13 -6.58
CA LEU A 508 12.38 -11.48 -7.09
C LEU A 508 12.29 -12.51 -5.96
N GLY A 509 11.26 -13.35 -6.01
CA GLY A 509 11.03 -14.44 -5.07
C GLY A 509 9.71 -15.16 -5.33
N GLU A 510 9.68 -16.46 -5.07
CA GLU A 510 8.49 -17.31 -5.10
C GLU A 510 7.83 -17.34 -3.70
N LYS A 511 6.53 -17.66 -3.68
CA LYS A 511 5.73 -17.83 -2.46
C LYS A 511 5.81 -19.27 -1.94
N CYS A 512 5.52 -19.45 -0.66
CA CYS A 512 5.36 -20.78 -0.09
C CYS A 512 3.96 -21.34 -0.40
N TYR A 513 3.83 -22.12 -1.47
CA TYR A 513 2.55 -22.72 -1.87
C TYR A 513 2.08 -23.85 -0.94
N VAL A 514 3.01 -24.56 -0.30
CA VAL A 514 2.70 -25.70 0.59
C VAL A 514 2.39 -25.24 2.03
N GLY A 515 2.45 -23.93 2.28
CA GLY A 515 2.36 -23.40 3.64
C GLY A 515 1.01 -23.63 4.31
N GLY A 516 -0.09 -23.68 3.55
CA GLY A 516 -1.43 -23.98 4.07
C GLY A 516 -1.55 -25.43 4.53
N GLU A 517 -1.11 -26.38 3.70
CA GLU A 517 -1.12 -27.82 4.02
C GLU A 517 -0.28 -28.14 5.25
N TRP A 518 0.93 -27.57 5.33
CA TRP A 518 1.80 -27.76 6.50
C TRP A 518 1.15 -27.25 7.78
N ARG A 519 0.45 -26.11 7.74
CA ARG A 519 -0.29 -25.60 8.90
C ARG A 519 -1.41 -26.55 9.32
N ASN A 520 -2.13 -27.13 8.37
CA ASN A 520 -3.20 -28.10 8.67
C ASN A 520 -2.65 -29.39 9.29
N GLU A 521 -1.42 -29.78 8.95
CA GLU A 521 -0.68 -30.88 9.60
C GLU A 521 -0.07 -30.50 10.96
N GLY A 522 -0.23 -29.27 11.42
CA GLY A 522 0.38 -28.76 12.66
C GLY A 522 1.88 -28.45 12.54
N LYS A 523 2.43 -28.40 11.32
CA LYS A 523 3.80 -27.99 11.04
C LYS A 523 3.86 -26.49 10.72
N GLU A 524 4.91 -25.83 11.21
CA GLU A 524 5.13 -24.43 10.90
C GLU A 524 5.84 -24.29 9.55
N ALA A 525 5.19 -23.61 8.62
CA ALA A 525 5.76 -23.34 7.32
C ALA A 525 6.81 -22.22 7.39
N THR A 526 7.95 -22.47 6.76
CA THR A 526 8.99 -21.46 6.60
C THR A 526 8.55 -20.46 5.52
N PRO A 527 8.58 -19.14 5.81
CA PRO A 527 8.24 -18.14 4.80
C PRO A 527 9.30 -18.09 3.71
N CYS A 528 8.88 -17.75 2.50
CA CYS A 528 9.73 -17.50 1.34
C CYS A 528 9.80 -16.00 1.01
N LEU A 529 10.63 -15.64 0.04
CA LEU A 529 10.83 -14.24 -0.33
C LEU A 529 9.58 -13.60 -0.96
N GLY A 530 8.75 -14.38 -1.65
CA GLY A 530 7.44 -13.94 -2.14
C GLY A 530 6.47 -13.58 -0.99
N ASP A 531 6.53 -14.30 0.12
CA ASP A 531 5.69 -14.03 1.29
C ASP A 531 6.12 -12.73 1.98
N ILE A 532 7.43 -12.44 2.00
CA ILE A 532 7.96 -11.14 2.44
C ILE A 532 7.46 -10.01 1.54
N ARG A 533 7.44 -10.22 0.22
CA ARG A 533 6.91 -9.23 -0.73
C ARG A 533 5.44 -8.92 -0.41
N GLN A 534 4.62 -9.94 -0.20
CA GLN A 534 3.21 -9.78 0.18
C GLN A 534 3.05 -9.04 1.51
N LEU A 535 3.83 -9.40 2.52
CA LEU A 535 3.76 -8.77 3.84
C LEU A 535 4.12 -7.29 3.80
N ILE A 536 5.09 -6.91 2.96
CA ILE A 536 5.46 -5.50 2.74
C ILE A 536 4.33 -4.75 2.04
N LYS A 537 3.65 -5.36 1.06
CA LYS A 537 2.46 -4.76 0.44
C LYS A 537 1.40 -4.46 1.50
N GLU A 538 1.02 -5.47 2.29
CA GLU A 538 -0.05 -5.41 3.29
C GLU A 538 0.23 -4.47 4.47
N TYR A 539 1.44 -4.48 5.05
CA TYR A 539 1.75 -3.67 6.25
C TYR A 539 2.30 -2.28 5.93
N CYS A 540 2.95 -2.10 4.79
CA CYS A 540 3.65 -0.85 4.47
C CYS A 540 2.95 -0.08 3.36
N ILE A 541 2.74 -0.69 2.20
CA ILE A 541 2.36 0.05 0.98
C ILE A 541 0.87 0.38 0.99
N LEU A 542 0.00 -0.62 1.15
CA LEU A 542 -1.45 -0.45 1.08
C LEU A 542 -1.98 0.55 2.13
N PRO A 543 -1.56 0.49 3.41
CA PRO A 543 -2.03 1.46 4.40
C PRO A 543 -1.47 2.87 4.17
N LEU A 544 -0.31 3.03 3.53
CA LEU A 544 0.27 4.36 3.26
C LEU A 544 -0.28 5.01 1.99
N GLY A 545 -0.87 4.24 1.08
CA GLY A 545 -1.42 4.76 -0.17
C GLY A 545 -2.67 5.60 0.03
N SER A 546 -3.67 5.06 0.75
CA SER A 546 -4.95 5.74 1.02
C SER A 546 -5.03 6.29 2.45
N GLU A 547 -5.49 7.53 2.56
CA GLU A 547 -5.69 8.21 3.86
C GLU A 547 -6.88 7.61 4.63
N GLN A 548 -7.98 7.30 3.93
CA GLN A 548 -9.15 6.66 4.52
C GLN A 548 -8.75 5.32 5.16
N VAL A 549 -8.04 4.49 4.39
CA VAL A 549 -7.54 3.19 4.87
C VAL A 549 -6.60 3.36 6.06
N ARG A 550 -5.64 4.30 6.00
CA ARG A 550 -4.71 4.55 7.13
C ARG A 550 -5.44 4.90 8.43
N SER A 551 -6.51 5.67 8.32
CA SER A 551 -7.24 6.23 9.48
C SER A 551 -8.14 5.20 10.17
N GLN A 552 -8.79 4.32 9.40
CA GLN A 552 -9.81 3.39 9.89
C GLN A 552 -9.29 1.96 10.08
N ALA A 553 -8.30 1.52 9.27
CA ALA A 553 -7.76 0.18 9.37
C ALA A 553 -6.77 0.02 10.55
N PRO A 554 -6.45 -1.22 10.98
CA PRO A 554 -5.46 -1.49 12.01
C PRO A 554 -4.10 -0.82 11.76
N LEU A 555 -3.74 0.14 12.63
CA LEU A 555 -2.58 1.00 12.43
C LEU A 555 -1.24 0.32 12.75
N VAL A 556 -0.41 0.15 11.72
CA VAL A 556 1.01 -0.21 11.83
C VAL A 556 1.87 1.06 11.80
N ARG A 557 2.48 1.41 12.95
CA ARG A 557 3.34 2.61 13.10
C ARG A 557 4.79 2.34 12.75
N SER A 558 5.27 1.13 13.03
CA SER A 558 6.68 0.80 12.90
C SER A 558 6.94 -0.65 12.50
N VAL A 559 7.88 -0.83 11.57
CA VAL A 559 8.29 -2.12 11.00
C VAL A 559 9.81 -2.27 11.12
N LEU A 560 10.28 -3.41 11.60
CA LEU A 560 11.70 -3.76 11.63
C LEU A 560 11.99 -4.84 10.59
N LEU A 561 12.83 -4.52 9.61
CA LEU A 561 13.33 -5.47 8.62
C LEU A 561 14.67 -6.05 9.07
N THR A 562 14.72 -7.36 9.32
CA THR A 562 15.92 -8.07 9.74
C THR A 562 16.36 -9.09 8.69
N GLY A 563 17.63 -9.48 8.72
CA GLY A 563 18.20 -10.47 7.81
C GLY A 563 19.69 -10.24 7.54
N PRO A 564 20.35 -11.09 6.77
CA PRO A 564 21.77 -10.93 6.45
C PRO A 564 22.05 -9.72 5.53
N ALA A 565 23.33 -9.42 5.29
CA ALA A 565 23.72 -8.42 4.30
C ALA A 565 23.39 -8.93 2.88
N GLY A 566 22.90 -8.05 2.01
CA GLY A 566 22.52 -8.44 0.64
C GLY A 566 21.15 -9.12 0.51
N SER A 567 20.38 -9.27 1.58
CA SER A 567 19.01 -9.82 1.53
C SER A 567 17.95 -8.89 0.92
N GLY A 568 18.32 -7.65 0.54
CA GLY A 568 17.39 -6.70 -0.08
C GLY A 568 16.61 -5.79 0.88
N LYS A 569 16.94 -5.74 2.18
CA LYS A 569 16.31 -4.82 3.16
C LYS A 569 16.21 -3.37 2.68
N LYS A 570 17.31 -2.81 2.16
CA LYS A 570 17.34 -1.44 1.60
C LYS A 570 16.60 -1.33 0.27
N PHE A 571 16.50 -2.42 -0.49
CA PHE A 571 15.71 -2.46 -1.72
C PHE A 571 14.22 -2.35 -1.39
N LEU A 572 13.73 -3.17 -0.43
CA LEU A 572 12.35 -3.12 0.04
C LEU A 572 11.97 -1.74 0.57
N LEU A 573 12.83 -1.10 1.36
CA LEU A 573 12.62 0.29 1.79
C LEU A 573 12.40 1.25 0.62
N LYS A 574 13.28 1.21 -0.39
CA LYS A 574 13.20 2.09 -1.56
C LYS A 574 11.98 1.77 -2.42
N ALA A 575 11.59 0.50 -2.49
CA ALA A 575 10.37 0.05 -3.16
C ALA A 575 9.12 0.62 -2.47
N ILE A 576 9.04 0.53 -1.13
CA ILE A 576 7.94 1.13 -0.35
C ILE A 576 7.84 2.64 -0.64
N CYS A 577 8.96 3.35 -0.64
CA CYS A 577 8.95 4.79 -0.96
C CYS A 577 8.49 5.07 -2.39
N SER A 578 8.90 4.23 -3.36
CA SER A 578 8.56 4.39 -4.78
C SER A 578 7.09 4.11 -5.06
N GLU A 579 6.54 3.01 -4.53
CA GLU A 579 5.15 2.58 -4.73
C GLU A 579 4.14 3.52 -4.07
N VAL A 580 4.55 4.21 -3.02
CA VAL A 580 3.70 5.18 -2.31
C VAL A 580 3.95 6.62 -2.79
N GLY A 581 5.02 6.86 -3.56
CA GLY A 581 5.45 8.21 -3.94
C GLY A 581 5.94 9.06 -2.76
N GLY A 582 6.43 8.41 -1.70
CA GLY A 582 6.72 9.04 -0.41
C GLY A 582 8.12 9.66 -0.29
N THR A 583 8.30 10.56 0.67
CA THR A 583 9.61 11.15 0.99
C THR A 583 10.38 10.29 2.01
N LEU A 584 11.69 10.13 1.82
CA LEU A 584 12.53 9.29 2.67
C LEU A 584 13.36 10.14 3.64
N PHE A 585 13.13 9.94 4.93
CA PHE A 585 13.91 10.56 6.02
C PHE A 585 14.88 9.54 6.61
N ASP A 586 16.18 9.83 6.62
CA ASP A 586 17.23 8.97 7.16
C ASP A 586 17.69 9.44 8.55
N LEU A 587 17.24 8.73 9.58
CA LEU A 587 17.62 8.89 10.97
C LEU A 587 18.68 7.88 11.44
N THR A 588 19.46 7.31 10.52
CA THR A 588 20.57 6.40 10.86
C THR A 588 21.54 7.09 11.82
N PRO A 589 21.98 6.43 12.92
CA PRO A 589 22.92 7.04 13.88
C PRO A 589 24.17 7.63 13.21
N ALA A 590 24.75 6.92 12.24
CA ALA A 590 25.89 7.38 11.46
C ALA A 590 25.61 8.68 10.66
N ASN A 591 24.38 8.89 10.21
CA ASN A 591 23.98 10.09 9.48
C ASN A 591 23.79 11.31 10.39
N ILE A 592 23.39 11.08 11.65
CA ILE A 592 23.07 12.15 12.62
C ILE A 592 24.32 12.63 13.39
N VAL A 593 25.44 11.89 13.35
CA VAL A 593 26.68 12.28 14.03
C VAL A 593 27.09 13.71 13.66
N GLY A 594 27.33 14.54 14.67
CA GLY A 594 27.72 15.96 14.50
C GLY A 594 26.58 16.90 14.10
N LYS A 595 25.46 16.38 13.59
CA LYS A 595 24.28 17.19 13.24
C LYS A 595 23.43 17.45 14.48
N TYR A 596 22.92 18.68 14.59
CA TYR A 596 22.08 19.14 15.69
C TYR A 596 22.62 18.75 17.08
N PRO A 597 23.79 19.26 17.54
CA PRO A 597 24.44 18.81 18.76
C PRO A 597 23.62 19.08 20.04
N GLY A 598 23.88 18.29 21.10
CA GLY A 598 23.23 18.44 22.40
C GLY A 598 21.82 17.85 22.50
N LYS A 599 21.23 17.88 23.70
CA LYS A 599 19.87 17.34 23.93
C LYS A 599 18.79 18.21 23.26
N SER A 600 18.94 19.53 23.30
CA SER A 600 18.05 20.49 22.64
C SER A 600 18.07 20.35 21.12
N GLY A 601 19.26 20.18 20.52
CA GLY A 601 19.41 19.96 19.08
C GLY A 601 18.71 18.67 18.62
N LEU A 602 18.83 17.58 19.38
CA LEU A 602 18.15 16.33 19.05
C LEU A 602 16.63 16.48 19.09
N ILE A 603 16.09 17.12 20.13
CA ILE A 603 14.65 17.41 20.25
C ILE A 603 14.19 18.25 19.05
N MET A 604 15.00 19.23 18.64
CA MET A 604 14.74 20.05 17.46
C MET A 604 14.72 19.22 16.18
N LEU A 605 15.73 18.38 15.92
CA LEU A 605 15.76 17.48 14.76
C LEU A 605 14.51 16.60 14.69
N ILE A 606 14.12 16.01 15.83
CA ILE A 606 12.96 15.13 15.92
C ILE A 606 11.67 15.89 15.65
N HIS A 607 11.56 17.11 16.21
CA HIS A 607 10.45 18.01 15.95
C HIS A 607 10.35 18.38 14.47
N LEU A 608 11.48 18.75 13.83
CA LEU A 608 11.53 19.05 12.40
C LEU A 608 11.10 17.85 11.56
N VAL A 609 11.65 16.66 11.85
CA VAL A 609 11.34 15.45 11.07
C VAL A 609 9.86 15.07 11.21
N MET A 610 9.29 15.14 12.41
CA MET A 610 7.85 14.88 12.61
C MET A 610 6.96 15.94 11.96
N LYS A 611 7.32 17.22 12.05
CA LYS A 611 6.57 18.31 11.42
C LYS A 611 6.61 18.19 9.89
N VAL A 612 7.80 18.03 9.30
CA VAL A 612 7.98 17.98 7.85
C VAL A 612 7.45 16.67 7.26
N SER A 613 7.60 15.52 7.93
CA SER A 613 7.01 14.25 7.47
C SER A 613 5.47 14.27 7.44
N ARG A 614 4.83 15.00 8.36
CA ARG A 614 3.38 15.21 8.35
C ARG A 614 2.91 16.18 7.26
N LEU A 615 3.75 17.13 6.87
CA LEU A 615 3.45 18.08 5.79
C LEU A 615 3.69 17.47 4.40
N LEU A 616 4.68 16.58 4.28
CA LEU A 616 5.07 15.92 3.04
C LEU A 616 4.56 14.48 2.96
N GLN A 617 3.36 14.24 3.50
CA GLN A 617 2.75 12.92 3.45
C GLN A 617 2.50 12.50 2.01
N PRO A 618 2.71 11.22 1.67
CA PRO A 618 3.18 10.12 2.52
C PRO A 618 4.69 10.18 2.76
N SER A 619 5.12 9.75 3.95
CA SER A 619 6.52 9.84 4.37
C SER A 619 7.01 8.56 5.03
N VAL A 620 8.25 8.16 4.74
CA VAL A 620 8.91 7.01 5.34
C VAL A 620 10.12 7.49 6.13
N ILE A 621 10.10 7.25 7.44
CA ILE A 621 11.23 7.52 8.32
C ILE A 621 12.02 6.23 8.48
N TRP A 622 13.29 6.25 8.12
CA TRP A 622 14.16 5.08 8.11
C TRP A 622 15.34 5.23 9.07
N MET A 623 15.70 4.12 9.71
CA MET A 623 16.91 3.99 10.52
C MET A 623 17.67 2.72 10.12
N ASP A 624 18.89 2.85 9.59
CA ASP A 624 19.80 1.72 9.45
C ASP A 624 20.43 1.34 10.79
N GLU A 625 20.82 0.07 10.91
CA GLU A 625 21.42 -0.51 12.12
C GLU A 625 20.57 -0.23 13.37
N ALA A 626 19.27 -0.50 13.24
CA ALA A 626 18.24 -0.25 14.24
C ALA A 626 18.52 -0.88 15.62
N GLU A 627 19.41 -1.86 15.70
CA GLU A 627 19.91 -2.48 16.92
C GLU A 627 20.82 -1.56 17.74
N LYS A 628 21.59 -0.67 17.09
CA LYS A 628 22.66 0.14 17.72
C LYS A 628 22.18 1.05 18.85
N PRO A 629 21.03 1.74 18.77
CA PRO A 629 20.52 2.52 19.90
C PRO A 629 20.21 1.69 21.15
N PHE A 630 20.02 0.38 21.00
CA PHE A 630 19.56 -0.53 22.06
C PHE A 630 20.64 -1.51 22.54
N VAL A 631 21.88 -1.44 22.05
CA VAL A 631 22.96 -2.33 22.51
C VAL A 631 23.32 -2.08 23.98
N LYS A 632 23.67 -3.16 24.70
CA LYS A 632 24.03 -3.08 26.13
C LYS A 632 25.32 -2.28 26.34
N LYS A 633 26.37 -2.58 25.57
CA LYS A 633 27.67 -1.91 25.61
C LYS A 633 28.00 -1.38 24.22
N ILE A 634 28.47 -0.13 24.14
CA ILE A 634 28.97 0.45 22.89
C ILE A 634 30.47 0.14 22.86
N PRO A 635 31.01 -0.45 21.77
CA PRO A 635 32.45 -0.61 21.60
C PRO A 635 33.16 0.76 21.70
N LYS A 636 34.30 0.83 22.40
CA LYS A 636 35.08 2.08 22.54
C LYS A 636 35.57 2.65 21.19
N THR A 637 35.56 1.82 20.15
CA THR A 637 35.90 2.18 18.76
C THR A 637 34.80 2.96 18.04
N ASP A 638 33.55 2.88 18.50
CA ASP A 638 32.41 3.50 17.83
C ASP A 638 32.19 4.94 18.31
N LYS A 639 32.53 5.91 17.45
CA LYS A 639 32.39 7.36 17.73
C LYS A 639 30.97 7.90 17.49
N THR A 640 30.00 7.06 17.12
CA THR A 640 28.68 7.51 16.65
C THR A 640 27.64 7.82 17.74
N ASP A 641 27.96 7.60 19.03
CA ASP A 641 27.05 7.71 20.21
C ASP A 641 25.59 7.30 19.93
N PRO A 642 25.34 6.04 19.50
CA PRO A 642 24.02 5.62 19.02
C PRO A 642 22.94 5.61 20.10
N LYS A 643 23.32 5.56 21.39
CA LYS A 643 22.38 5.57 22.53
C LYS A 643 21.67 6.91 22.69
N ARG A 644 22.16 7.98 22.06
CA ARG A 644 21.58 9.33 22.13
C ARG A 644 20.12 9.38 21.69
N LEU A 645 19.73 8.58 20.69
CA LEU A 645 18.37 8.56 20.13
C LEU A 645 17.39 7.66 20.91
N LYS A 646 17.89 6.78 21.79
CA LYS A 646 17.13 5.69 22.43
C LYS A 646 15.81 6.14 23.05
N LYS A 647 15.81 7.25 23.81
CA LYS A 647 14.62 7.73 24.54
C LYS A 647 13.60 8.41 23.63
N ASP A 648 14.07 9.05 22.56
CA ASP A 648 13.22 9.87 21.73
C ASP A 648 12.63 9.09 20.54
N LEU A 649 13.24 7.97 20.14
CA LEU A 649 12.65 7.04 19.17
C LEU A 649 11.27 6.52 19.59
N VAL A 650 11.12 6.11 20.85
CA VAL A 650 9.82 5.66 21.38
C VAL A 650 8.78 6.79 21.31
N LYS A 651 9.20 8.05 21.51
CA LYS A 651 8.31 9.21 21.42
C LYS A 651 7.89 9.50 19.98
N ILE A 652 8.83 9.45 19.03
CA ILE A 652 8.55 9.60 17.59
C ILE A 652 7.47 8.63 17.16
N ILE A 653 7.68 7.35 17.45
CA ILE A 653 6.80 6.29 16.98
C ILE A 653 5.42 6.40 17.63
N LYS A 654 5.36 6.68 18.95
CA LYS A 654 4.07 6.94 19.63
C LYS A 654 3.38 8.22 19.16
N GLY A 655 4.13 9.17 18.61
CA GLY A 655 3.62 10.40 18.05
C GLY A 655 2.89 10.21 16.73
N ILE A 656 3.11 9.12 16.00
CA ILE A 656 2.42 8.83 14.73
C ILE A 656 0.94 8.51 15.01
N CYS A 657 0.06 9.36 14.50
CA CYS A 657 -1.39 9.22 14.62
C CYS A 657 -1.98 8.39 13.46
N PRO A 658 -3.21 7.85 13.59
CA PRO A 658 -3.91 7.18 12.49
C PRO A 658 -4.15 8.06 11.26
N GLU A 659 -4.30 9.37 11.46
CA GLU A 659 -4.43 10.35 10.37
C GLU A 659 -3.09 10.61 9.64
N ASP A 660 -1.95 10.22 10.24
CA ASP A 660 -0.63 10.44 9.64
C ASP A 660 -0.25 9.25 8.71
N ARG A 661 -0.11 9.51 7.40
CA ARG A 661 0.53 8.62 6.41
C ARG A 661 2.05 8.63 6.55
N VAL A 662 2.52 8.35 7.77
CA VAL A 662 3.93 8.26 8.14
C VAL A 662 4.22 6.86 8.68
N LEU A 663 5.28 6.22 8.18
CA LEU A 663 5.73 4.90 8.63
C LEU A 663 7.19 4.95 9.08
N PHE A 664 7.48 4.33 10.22
CA PHE A 664 8.83 4.19 10.74
C PHE A 664 9.42 2.81 10.42
N ILE A 665 10.50 2.75 9.63
CA ILE A 665 11.15 1.50 9.20
C ILE A 665 12.56 1.41 9.78
N GLY A 666 12.85 0.33 10.49
CA GLY A 666 14.21 -0.01 10.92
C GLY A 666 14.80 -1.10 10.03
N THR A 667 16.09 -1.02 9.70
CA THR A 667 16.82 -2.14 9.10
C THR A 667 17.91 -2.64 10.05
N SER A 668 18.01 -3.95 10.24
CA SER A 668 18.97 -4.57 11.14
C SER A 668 19.68 -5.76 10.52
N ARG A 669 20.92 -6.02 10.94
CA ARG A 669 21.68 -7.23 10.59
C ARG A 669 21.75 -8.19 11.77
N THR A 670 22.04 -7.67 12.96
CA THR A 670 22.21 -8.46 14.18
C THR A 670 21.23 -8.00 15.27
N PRO A 671 19.92 -8.21 15.08
CA PRO A 671 18.91 -7.72 16.01
C PRO A 671 19.00 -8.37 17.42
N TRP A 672 19.67 -9.53 17.54
CA TRP A 672 19.91 -10.19 18.83
C TRP A 672 20.86 -9.42 19.77
N ASP A 673 21.71 -8.54 19.25
CA ASP A 673 22.65 -7.73 20.06
C ASP A 673 21.96 -6.62 20.86
N ALA A 674 20.73 -6.27 20.45
CA ALA A 674 19.91 -5.25 21.09
C ALA A 674 19.25 -5.73 22.39
N GLU A 675 18.88 -4.76 23.23
CA GLU A 675 17.98 -4.99 24.35
C GLU A 675 16.54 -5.23 23.87
N GLN A 676 16.14 -6.50 23.83
CA GLN A 676 14.92 -6.98 23.16
C GLN A 676 13.63 -6.30 23.61
N LYS A 677 13.45 -6.05 24.92
CA LYS A 677 12.24 -5.40 25.44
C LYS A 677 12.04 -4.00 24.85
N LEU A 678 13.13 -3.24 24.67
CA LEU A 678 13.05 -1.87 24.16
C LEU A 678 12.97 -1.84 22.64
N LEU A 679 13.62 -2.79 21.96
CA LEU A 679 13.51 -2.96 20.52
C LEU A 679 12.05 -3.23 20.12
N PHE A 680 11.39 -4.19 20.76
CA PHE A 680 9.97 -4.51 20.50
C PHE A 680 9.00 -3.44 21.02
N GLN A 681 9.42 -2.57 21.94
CA GLN A 681 8.64 -1.39 22.30
C GLN A 681 8.65 -0.33 21.20
N CYS A 682 9.72 -0.27 20.41
CA CYS A 682 9.84 0.65 19.28
C CYS A 682 9.19 0.08 18.01
N TYR A 683 9.45 -1.19 17.68
CA TYR A 683 8.99 -1.81 16.45
C TYR A 683 7.80 -2.75 16.71
N GLN A 684 6.64 -2.38 16.16
CA GLN A 684 5.40 -3.13 16.35
C GLN A 684 5.39 -4.43 15.55
N LYS A 685 5.88 -4.37 14.31
CA LYS A 685 6.01 -5.52 13.41
C LYS A 685 7.48 -5.83 13.13
N VAL A 686 7.82 -7.11 13.13
CA VAL A 686 9.19 -7.58 12.90
C VAL A 686 9.14 -8.55 11.72
N ILE A 687 9.79 -8.17 10.63
CA ILE A 687 9.84 -8.96 9.41
C ILE A 687 11.26 -9.46 9.24
N GLN A 688 11.46 -10.76 9.48
CA GLN A 688 12.71 -11.43 9.19
C GLN A 688 12.71 -11.91 7.74
N ILE A 689 13.67 -11.44 6.97
CA ILE A 689 13.90 -11.93 5.62
C ILE A 689 14.62 -13.28 5.73
N PRO A 690 13.98 -14.38 5.31
CA PRO A 690 14.57 -15.71 5.35
C PRO A 690 15.68 -15.81 4.31
N ARG A 691 16.46 -16.89 4.40
CA ARG A 691 17.38 -17.27 3.33
C ARG A 691 16.58 -17.54 2.04
N ALA A 692 17.20 -17.23 0.90
CA ALA A 692 16.56 -17.44 -0.39
C ALA A 692 16.38 -18.94 -0.63
N ASP A 693 15.14 -19.35 -0.90
CA ASP A 693 14.80 -20.73 -1.23
C ASP A 693 15.25 -21.09 -2.66
N TYR A 694 15.30 -22.39 -2.94
CA TYR A 694 15.68 -22.91 -4.25
C TYR A 694 14.77 -22.38 -5.38
N GLY A 695 13.46 -22.24 -5.12
CA GLY A 695 12.48 -21.71 -6.08
C GLY A 695 12.79 -20.26 -6.43
N SER A 696 12.93 -19.40 -5.43
CA SER A 696 13.32 -18.00 -5.60
C SER A 696 14.66 -17.82 -6.32
N ILE A 697 15.68 -18.61 -6.00
CA ILE A 697 16.99 -18.53 -6.66
C ILE A 697 16.88 -18.96 -8.13
N SER A 698 16.15 -20.04 -8.41
CA SER A 698 15.90 -20.54 -9.77
C SER A 698 15.14 -19.51 -10.61
N LEU A 699 14.10 -18.91 -10.04
CA LEU A 699 13.34 -17.82 -10.66
C LEU A 699 14.23 -16.60 -10.94
N MET A 700 15.08 -16.23 -9.97
CA MET A 700 16.02 -15.12 -10.11
C MET A 700 16.98 -15.36 -11.28
N TRP A 701 17.62 -16.54 -11.34
CA TRP A 701 18.53 -16.90 -12.43
C TRP A 701 17.80 -16.90 -13.77
N LYS A 702 16.66 -17.58 -13.88
CA LYS A 702 15.87 -17.62 -15.12
C LYS A 702 15.52 -16.21 -15.59
N THR A 703 14.98 -15.37 -14.71
CA THR A 703 14.52 -14.01 -15.05
C THR A 703 15.67 -13.11 -15.47
N LYS A 704 16.76 -13.06 -14.68
CA LYS A 704 17.88 -12.15 -14.96
C LYS A 704 18.71 -12.60 -16.16
N LEU A 705 18.95 -13.90 -16.32
CA LEU A 705 19.67 -14.44 -17.49
C LEU A 705 18.84 -14.32 -18.77
N HIS A 706 17.52 -14.47 -18.67
CA HIS A 706 16.60 -14.26 -19.79
C HIS A 706 16.59 -12.80 -20.25
N ARG A 707 16.43 -11.84 -19.32
CA ARG A 707 16.54 -10.39 -19.63
C ARG A 707 17.91 -10.03 -20.22
N ALA A 708 18.98 -10.70 -19.80
CA ALA A 708 20.32 -10.46 -20.34
C ALA A 708 20.60 -11.15 -21.70
N GLY A 709 19.69 -11.99 -22.20
CA GLY A 709 19.93 -12.81 -23.39
C GLY A 709 21.03 -13.87 -23.20
N ALA A 710 21.34 -14.21 -21.94
CA ALA A 710 22.40 -15.14 -21.55
C ALA A 710 21.88 -16.56 -21.27
N LEU A 711 20.55 -16.72 -21.18
CA LEU A 711 19.92 -18.01 -20.96
C LEU A 711 20.12 -18.90 -22.20
N SER A 712 20.75 -20.06 -22.01
CA SER A 712 20.95 -21.04 -23.07
C SER A 712 20.45 -22.42 -22.63
N PRO A 713 19.95 -23.27 -23.53
CA PRO A 713 19.54 -24.64 -23.18
C PRO A 713 20.68 -25.51 -22.62
N ARG A 714 21.94 -25.07 -22.77
CA ARG A 714 23.12 -25.75 -22.22
C ARG A 714 23.42 -25.35 -20.77
N LEU A 715 22.81 -24.27 -20.29
CA LEU A 715 23.02 -23.78 -18.94
C LEU A 715 21.95 -24.38 -18.02
N GLU A 716 22.37 -25.34 -17.18
CA GLU A 716 21.48 -25.93 -16.19
C GLU A 716 21.29 -24.99 -14.99
N VAL A 717 20.18 -24.25 -15.01
CA VAL A 717 19.83 -23.32 -13.92
C VAL A 717 19.56 -24.05 -12.61
N SER A 718 19.03 -25.27 -12.65
CA SER A 718 18.75 -26.08 -11.47
C SER A 718 20.01 -26.36 -10.64
N CYS A 719 21.08 -26.84 -11.30
CA CYS A 719 22.36 -27.12 -10.64
C CYS A 719 23.00 -25.83 -10.11
N LEU A 720 22.94 -24.75 -10.89
CA LEU A 720 23.41 -23.44 -10.44
C LEU A 720 22.67 -22.94 -9.19
N SER A 721 21.37 -23.18 -9.12
CA SER A 721 20.54 -22.76 -7.98
C SER A 721 20.90 -23.54 -6.71
N ARG A 722 21.21 -24.84 -6.81
CA ARG A 722 21.68 -25.65 -5.67
C ARG A 722 23.04 -25.17 -5.14
N ILE A 723 23.97 -24.81 -6.02
CA ILE A 723 25.29 -24.29 -5.62
C ILE A 723 25.18 -22.89 -4.99
N SER A 724 24.16 -22.14 -5.39
CA SER A 724 23.92 -20.77 -4.94
C SER A 724 23.14 -20.66 -3.62
N ASP A 725 22.74 -21.79 -3.04
CA ASP A 725 21.82 -21.86 -1.91
C ASP A 725 22.31 -21.04 -0.69
N SER A 726 23.61 -21.03 -0.38
CA SER A 726 24.17 -20.33 0.79
C SER A 726 24.37 -18.82 0.62
N TYR A 727 23.99 -18.26 -0.53
CA TYR A 727 24.22 -16.86 -0.87
C TYR A 727 22.92 -16.06 -0.89
N THR A 728 23.00 -14.78 -0.56
CA THR A 728 21.84 -13.88 -0.64
C THR A 728 21.63 -13.40 -2.07
N ILE A 729 20.39 -13.08 -2.44
CA ILE A 729 20.07 -12.58 -3.80
C ILE A 729 20.94 -11.38 -4.19
N GLY A 730 21.20 -10.44 -3.27
CA GLY A 730 22.07 -9.29 -3.55
C GLY A 730 23.49 -9.69 -3.93
N THR A 731 24.07 -10.72 -3.27
CA THR A 731 25.38 -11.25 -3.65
C THR A 731 25.35 -11.95 -5.01
N LEU A 732 24.29 -12.71 -5.30
CA LEU A 732 24.11 -13.38 -6.59
C LEU A 732 23.96 -12.38 -7.75
N LEU A 733 23.22 -11.29 -7.54
CA LEU A 733 23.05 -10.21 -8.52
C LEU A 733 24.38 -9.47 -8.75
N SER A 734 25.13 -9.16 -7.69
CA SER A 734 26.46 -8.54 -7.82
C SER A 734 27.42 -9.42 -8.62
N VAL A 735 27.42 -10.73 -8.37
CA VAL A 735 28.23 -11.70 -9.11
C VAL A 735 27.78 -11.75 -10.58
N LEU A 736 26.48 -11.73 -10.84
CA LEU A 736 25.97 -11.73 -12.20
C LEU A 736 26.40 -10.48 -12.98
N ASP A 737 26.36 -9.31 -12.36
CA ASP A 737 26.79 -8.05 -12.99
C ASP A 737 28.30 -8.04 -13.30
N GLU A 738 29.11 -8.65 -12.43
CA GLU A 738 30.56 -8.83 -12.65
C GLU A 738 30.86 -9.83 -13.78
N VAL A 739 30.09 -10.91 -13.89
CA VAL A 739 30.22 -11.89 -14.99
C VAL A 739 29.72 -11.29 -16.30
N LEU A 740 28.56 -10.64 -16.29
CA LEU A 740 27.90 -10.08 -17.47
C LEU A 740 28.34 -8.65 -17.80
N THR A 741 29.65 -8.45 -17.88
CA THR A 741 30.22 -7.20 -18.42
C THR A 741 29.72 -6.90 -19.83
N THR A 742 29.78 -5.62 -20.24
CA THR A 742 29.42 -5.19 -21.61
C THR A 742 30.11 -6.04 -22.69
N LYS A 743 31.40 -6.31 -22.50
CA LYS A 743 32.18 -7.23 -23.34
C LYS A 743 31.62 -8.65 -23.34
N ARG A 744 31.30 -9.22 -22.18
CA ARG A 744 30.75 -10.58 -22.09
C ARG A 744 29.39 -10.68 -22.76
N ARG A 745 28.52 -9.68 -22.60
CA ARG A 745 27.19 -9.62 -23.25
C ARG A 745 27.29 -9.68 -24.77
N LEU A 746 28.23 -8.96 -25.37
CA LEU A 746 28.49 -9.02 -26.83
C LEU A 746 28.97 -10.42 -27.27
N GLN A 747 29.74 -11.11 -26.42
CA GLN A 747 30.25 -12.45 -26.70
C GLN A 747 29.19 -13.55 -26.55
N LEU A 748 28.06 -13.31 -25.87
CA LEU A 748 27.01 -14.33 -25.68
C LEU A 748 26.47 -14.90 -26.99
N ARG A 749 26.50 -14.10 -28.08
CA ARG A 749 26.11 -14.53 -29.44
C ARG A 749 27.02 -15.62 -30.02
N VAL A 750 28.29 -15.62 -29.61
CA VAL A 750 29.32 -16.54 -30.13
C VAL A 750 29.62 -17.65 -29.13
N ARG A 751 29.74 -17.29 -27.84
CA ARG A 751 30.06 -18.17 -26.73
C ARG A 751 29.00 -18.03 -25.65
N ALA A 752 28.16 -19.06 -25.50
CA ALA A 752 27.17 -19.16 -24.45
C ALA A 752 27.79 -19.03 -23.04
N LEU A 753 26.98 -18.62 -22.08
CA LEU A 753 27.37 -18.57 -20.68
C LEU A 753 27.47 -20.00 -20.11
N THR A 754 28.50 -20.28 -19.32
CA THR A 754 28.67 -21.57 -18.61
C THR A 754 28.53 -21.36 -17.11
N ALA A 755 28.02 -22.39 -16.41
CA ALA A 755 27.86 -22.33 -14.95
C ALA A 755 29.19 -22.13 -14.22
N GLN A 756 30.30 -22.62 -14.78
CA GLN A 756 31.64 -22.46 -14.22
C GLN A 756 32.06 -21.00 -14.10
N GLU A 757 31.71 -20.14 -15.06
CA GLU A 757 32.04 -18.71 -15.02
C GLU A 757 31.39 -18.03 -13.80
N ILE A 758 30.18 -18.44 -13.43
CA ILE A 758 29.46 -17.95 -12.24
C ILE A 758 30.04 -18.58 -10.97
N ALA A 759 30.27 -19.90 -10.96
CA ALA A 759 30.79 -20.61 -9.81
C ALA A 759 32.17 -20.09 -9.35
N VAL A 760 33.05 -19.74 -10.30
CA VAL A 760 34.35 -19.12 -9.97
C VAL A 760 34.16 -17.79 -9.26
N GLN A 761 33.22 -16.94 -9.71
CA GLN A 761 32.97 -15.67 -9.05
C GLN A 761 32.30 -15.83 -7.69
N LEU A 762 31.43 -16.83 -7.52
CA LEU A 762 30.84 -17.15 -6.22
C LEU A 762 31.89 -17.57 -5.19
N SER A 763 32.95 -18.29 -5.61
CA SER A 763 34.01 -18.74 -4.68
C SER A 763 34.77 -17.61 -3.98
N PHE A 764 34.75 -16.40 -4.52
CA PHE A 764 35.35 -15.21 -3.89
C PHE A 764 34.43 -14.49 -2.91
N ARG A 765 33.18 -14.94 -2.76
CA ARG A 765 32.17 -14.32 -1.89
C ARG A 765 31.99 -15.12 -0.63
N GLU A 766 31.72 -14.42 0.47
CA GLU A 766 31.39 -15.07 1.74
C GLU A 766 29.92 -15.53 1.73
N PRO A 767 29.66 -16.81 2.01
CA PRO A 767 28.30 -17.32 2.17
C PRO A 767 27.71 -16.87 3.53
N VAL A 768 26.38 -16.97 3.65
CA VAL A 768 25.72 -16.85 4.94
C VAL A 768 25.96 -18.15 5.73
N TYR A 769 26.62 -18.04 6.88
CA TYR A 769 26.92 -19.18 7.74
C TYR A 769 25.69 -19.67 8.48
N VAL A 770 25.60 -20.98 8.70
CA VAL A 770 24.49 -21.65 9.41
C VAL A 770 24.31 -21.09 10.83
N GLU A 771 25.38 -20.68 11.49
CA GLU A 771 25.34 -20.07 12.83
C GLU A 771 24.51 -18.78 12.84
N HIS A 772 24.60 -17.97 11.78
CA HIS A 772 23.83 -16.74 11.66
C HIS A 772 22.32 -17.04 11.56
N ASP A 773 21.96 -18.06 10.78
CA ASP A 773 20.56 -18.47 10.61
C ASP A 773 19.99 -19.04 11.93
N ALA A 774 20.75 -19.89 12.62
CA ALA A 774 20.37 -20.42 13.92
C ALA A 774 20.19 -19.32 14.99
N LEU A 775 21.04 -18.29 14.99
CA LEU A 775 20.88 -17.12 15.87
C LEU A 775 19.63 -16.31 15.53
N ALA A 776 19.32 -16.15 14.23
CA ALA A 776 18.14 -15.46 13.78
C ALA A 776 16.85 -16.21 14.18
N GLU A 777 16.79 -17.52 13.98
CA GLU A 777 15.69 -18.37 14.42
C GLU A 777 15.50 -18.33 15.94
N ALA A 778 16.58 -18.53 16.71
CA ALA A 778 16.54 -18.45 18.17
C ALA A 778 16.11 -17.06 18.68
N TRP A 779 16.37 -16.01 17.90
CA TRP A 779 15.92 -14.66 18.19
C TRP A 779 14.44 -14.44 17.85
N MET A 780 13.93 -15.00 16.75
CA MET A 780 12.52 -14.89 16.35
C MET A 780 11.56 -15.43 17.41
N PHE A 781 11.91 -16.53 18.08
CA PHE A 781 11.13 -17.06 19.21
C PHE A 781 10.99 -16.07 20.39
N LYS A 782 11.81 -15.03 20.45
CA LYS A 782 11.74 -13.99 21.51
C LYS A 782 10.79 -12.86 21.15
N THR A 783 10.28 -12.80 19.92
CA THR A 783 9.34 -11.76 19.49
C THR A 783 8.02 -11.86 20.25
N PRO A 784 7.27 -10.74 20.44
CA PRO A 784 6.02 -10.76 21.17
C PRO A 784 4.96 -11.70 20.58
N LEU A 785 4.89 -11.79 19.25
CA LEU A 785 3.94 -12.63 18.53
C LEU A 785 4.24 -14.11 18.76
N GLU A 786 5.49 -14.53 18.51
CA GLU A 786 5.93 -15.92 18.75
C GLU A 786 5.80 -16.34 20.21
N ARG A 787 6.07 -15.43 21.16
CA ARG A 787 5.85 -15.72 22.57
C ARG A 787 4.38 -15.93 22.91
N ARG A 788 3.47 -15.19 22.29
CA ARG A 788 2.02 -15.42 22.45
C ARG A 788 1.64 -16.77 21.87
N LYS A 789 2.18 -17.11 20.71
CA LYS A 789 1.98 -18.40 20.04
C LYS A 789 2.47 -19.58 20.90
N GLN A 790 3.69 -19.52 21.44
CA GLN A 790 4.24 -20.56 22.31
C GLN A 790 3.39 -20.77 23.57
N LYS A 791 2.91 -19.69 24.19
CA LYS A 791 2.01 -19.77 25.34
C LYS A 791 0.67 -20.41 24.99
N ALA A 792 0.10 -20.05 23.83
CA ALA A 792 -1.14 -20.65 23.35
C ALA A 792 -0.98 -22.16 23.09
N LEU A 793 0.13 -22.57 22.47
CA LEU A 793 0.46 -23.98 22.23
C LEU A 793 0.66 -24.76 23.54
N GLN A 794 1.38 -24.19 24.51
CA GLN A 794 1.56 -24.80 25.85
C GLN A 794 0.21 -25.00 26.55
N ARG A 795 -0.65 -23.99 26.50
CA ARG A 795 -1.98 -24.06 27.12
C ARG A 795 -2.88 -25.10 26.45
N LEU A 796 -2.81 -25.23 25.12
CA LEU A 796 -3.54 -26.29 24.39
C LEU A 796 -3.04 -27.69 24.76
N GLN A 797 -1.72 -27.87 24.94
CA GLN A 797 -1.15 -29.15 25.40
C GLN A 797 -1.57 -29.49 26.83
N GLU A 798 -1.59 -28.51 27.73
CA GLU A 798 -2.11 -28.67 29.10
C GLU A 798 -3.58 -29.12 29.08
N LEU A 799 -4.42 -28.47 28.28
CA LEU A 799 -5.84 -28.82 28.15
C LEU A 799 -6.05 -30.23 27.56
N GLN A 800 -5.23 -30.64 26.59
CA GLN A 800 -5.26 -32.01 26.05
C GLN A 800 -4.88 -33.04 27.13
N GLN A 801 -3.86 -32.76 27.93
CA GLN A 801 -3.46 -33.62 29.04
C GLN A 801 -4.52 -33.69 30.14
N GLU A 802 -5.16 -32.57 30.46
CA GLU A 802 -6.30 -32.51 31.40
C GLU A 802 -7.49 -33.33 30.88
N ALA A 803 -7.82 -33.24 29.59
CA ALA A 803 -8.89 -34.03 28.97
C ALA A 803 -8.57 -35.53 28.96
N GLU A 804 -7.33 -35.91 28.62
CA GLU A 804 -6.88 -37.31 28.69
C GLU A 804 -6.86 -37.86 30.12
N ALA A 805 -6.54 -37.01 31.11
CA ALA A 805 -6.57 -37.37 32.52
C ALA A 805 -8.00 -37.48 33.06
N ALA A 806 -8.95 -36.68 32.55
CA ALA A 806 -10.36 -36.77 32.89
C ALA A 806 -11.08 -37.97 32.21
N ALA A 807 -10.52 -38.48 31.11
CA ALA A 807 -11.04 -39.65 30.38
C ALA A 807 -10.51 -41.00 30.92
N LYS A 808 -9.47 -40.98 31.77
CA LYS A 808 -8.92 -42.15 32.49
C LYS A 808 -9.48 -42.23 33.89
#